data_AF-A0A1H3WW91-F1
#
_entry.id   AF-A0A1H3WW91-F1
#
_cell.length_a   1.000
_cell.length_b   1.000
_cell.length_c   1.000
_cell.angle_alpha   90.00
_cell.angle_beta   90.00
_cell.angle_gamma   90.00
#
_symmetry.space_group_name_H-M   'P 1'
#
loop_
_entity.id
_entity.type
_entity.pdbx_description
1 polymer ?
#
loop_
_entity_poly.entity_id
_entity_poly.type
_entity_poly.pdbx_seq_one_letter_code
_entity_poly.pdbx_strand_id
1 'polypeptide(L)'
;MSSGCGGGSSGDSADVSPAPVAVAPVTYTGVIIDSPIDNIHYRASSGHEGNTDNCGEFIFEEGDSVTFSIGDLVFDPIPARAGLTPLELFDAHDIHDRRVVNFARLVQTLDDDGDISVCINITKEGVEAVSNAGFTPEDFDMSEEDFTNSVKVQTLLTELNLSVIAGPEEVKVHLELSIRKSDKVDRDDDGTSNDEDHDDDGDGINDEHDLFPDDPSSGGDLDQDGIDSLHDSDDDGDGVSDEEDLWPYDSSESTDFDGDGIGDNADPDDDNDTVPDVVDEYPHDDTRSGDFDSDGLENLVDDDDDNDNVTDDRDAFPYDASEHSDWDCDGIGDTVDIDNDNDSIPDHQDRLIIGCVESAYPQEAPIRVLTKGFDPTFANAQPEDGWHIQFYTYSVDDPGNYLTEYTSGGAYNAQYDPWDQTWIIEYWAPRVPGKYRTEITLYCSMSPSACDTNFPYEEYKQEVSFTSSCSTESCTYELDDARGNYVSNSKSSSVRPGFVQRSNGQLVAVYTEFRDGGLASAVSHSDDGGKTWKVPTDLPAPVHGEPNMIETSGGTLMFLAMCSGLDICLFDSGDGVTWGRRNLTQNTSFAPCPEADCSQQDITSGSLTQLSDSSYVITYYLRVGDDIDVYVTRSADLQNWSTPAKVSSGAGWDFDPHLLETQSGDFYLVFVSYTKQALVIAKSPDLVNWQESYTVNWSPHLHMKPRLLEISGKPALFFASSYEFYYSYLTATGAFSAPQMLLENIPFGPEVKKLQDGQLGIMYEMDLNNQRDIFFEELPAPAVDF
;
A
#
# COMPACT_ATOMS: atom_id res chain seq x y z
N MET A 1 -33.88 -77.58 2.74
CA MET A 1 -32.87 -77.39 1.68
C MET A 1 -33.48 -76.46 0.66
N SER A 2 -32.81 -75.31 0.40
CA SER A 2 -32.84 -74.44 -0.81
C SER A 2 -34.22 -74.07 -1.41
N SER A 3 -34.54 -72.87 -1.89
CA SER A 3 -33.81 -71.66 -2.28
C SER A 3 -34.86 -70.71 -2.89
N GLY A 4 -34.61 -69.40 -2.91
CA GLY A 4 -35.24 -68.46 -3.84
C GLY A 4 -35.96 -67.28 -3.19
N CYS A 5 -35.29 -66.13 -3.15
CA CYS A 5 -35.90 -64.82 -2.87
C CYS A 5 -36.41 -64.17 -4.16
N GLY A 6 -37.46 -63.34 -4.03
CA GLY A 6 -37.94 -62.41 -5.06
C GLY A 6 -39.45 -62.19 -4.98
N GLY A 7 -39.89 -61.27 -4.11
CA GLY A 7 -41.30 -60.91 -3.94
C GLY A 7 -41.66 -59.58 -4.59
N GLY A 8 -42.76 -59.57 -5.36
CA GLY A 8 -43.49 -58.38 -5.80
C GLY A 8 -44.21 -57.67 -4.63
N SER A 9 -45.01 -56.62 -4.82
CA SER A 9 -46.05 -56.49 -5.83
C SER A 9 -46.74 -55.12 -5.73
N SER A 10 -47.09 -54.55 -6.90
CA SER A 10 -48.37 -53.90 -7.29
C SER A 10 -49.03 -52.77 -6.47
N GLY A 11 -49.52 -51.76 -7.20
CA GLY A 11 -50.84 -51.17 -6.96
C GLY A 11 -51.03 -49.72 -7.40
N ASP A 12 -51.70 -49.52 -8.55
CA ASP A 12 -52.20 -48.23 -9.05
C ASP A 12 -53.17 -47.53 -8.08
N SER A 13 -53.10 -46.20 -8.01
CA SER A 13 -54.24 -45.31 -7.80
C SER A 13 -53.90 -43.91 -8.33
N ALA A 14 -54.74 -43.41 -9.24
CA ALA A 14 -54.63 -42.09 -9.84
C ALA A 14 -54.83 -40.98 -8.82
N ASP A 15 -53.99 -39.94 -8.88
CA ASP A 15 -54.22 -38.66 -8.22
C ASP A 15 -54.12 -37.52 -9.23
N VAL A 16 -54.96 -36.51 -9.02
CA VAL A 16 -55.26 -35.40 -9.93
C VAL A 16 -54.10 -34.40 -9.88
N SER A 17 -53.38 -34.20 -10.99
CA SER A 17 -52.35 -33.14 -11.06
C SER A 17 -53.00 -31.75 -11.08
N PRO A 18 -52.58 -30.81 -10.21
CA PRO A 18 -52.99 -29.42 -10.28
C PRO A 18 -52.33 -28.73 -11.50
N ALA A 19 -52.98 -27.69 -12.02
CA ALA A 19 -52.45 -26.88 -13.11
C ALA A 19 -51.07 -26.28 -12.74
N PRO A 20 -50.14 -26.12 -13.71
CA PRO A 20 -48.83 -25.54 -13.45
C PRO A 20 -49.00 -24.13 -12.88
N VAL A 21 -48.40 -23.90 -11.72
CA VAL A 21 -48.21 -22.58 -11.14
C VAL A 21 -47.24 -21.85 -12.06
N ALA A 22 -47.62 -20.67 -12.57
CA ALA A 22 -46.70 -19.83 -13.31
C ALA A 22 -45.49 -19.53 -12.42
N VAL A 23 -44.31 -19.96 -12.86
CA VAL A 23 -43.04 -19.59 -12.23
C VAL A 23 -42.88 -18.10 -12.47
N ALA A 24 -42.60 -17.33 -11.42
CA ALA A 24 -42.26 -15.92 -11.58
C ALA A 24 -40.99 -15.82 -12.45
N PRO A 25 -40.92 -14.89 -13.41
CA PRO A 25 -39.73 -14.73 -14.23
C PRO A 25 -38.51 -14.43 -13.34
N VAL A 26 -37.36 -14.98 -13.72
CA VAL A 26 -36.08 -14.70 -13.07
C VAL A 26 -35.63 -13.31 -13.51
N THR A 27 -35.25 -12.48 -12.55
CA THR A 27 -34.76 -11.13 -12.78
C THR A 27 -33.26 -11.10 -12.60
N TYR A 28 -32.57 -10.38 -13.48
CA TYR A 28 -31.14 -10.16 -13.51
C TYR A 28 -30.85 -8.67 -13.31
N THR A 29 -29.63 -8.39 -12.88
CA THR A 29 -29.10 -7.03 -12.75
C THR A 29 -28.01 -6.83 -13.80
N GLY A 30 -28.05 -5.69 -14.50
CA GLY A 30 -27.00 -5.28 -15.43
C GLY A 30 -26.44 -3.90 -15.07
N VAL A 31 -25.25 -3.59 -15.57
CA VAL A 31 -24.55 -2.30 -15.37
C VAL A 31 -24.01 -1.80 -16.71
N ILE A 32 -23.99 -0.49 -16.93
CA ILE A 32 -23.25 0.13 -18.04
C ILE A 32 -21.86 0.54 -17.55
N ILE A 33 -20.81 0.06 -18.21
CA ILE A 33 -19.41 0.18 -17.87
C ILE A 33 -18.74 1.24 -18.75
N ASP A 34 -18.59 2.43 -18.17
CA ASP A 34 -17.55 3.44 -18.39
C ASP A 34 -17.55 4.23 -17.08
N SER A 35 -17.20 3.53 -16.00
CA SER A 35 -17.69 3.69 -14.61
C SER A 35 -19.20 3.49 -14.41
N PRO A 36 -19.67 3.08 -13.21
CA PRO A 36 -21.10 2.93 -12.93
C PRO A 36 -21.84 4.25 -13.10
N ILE A 37 -22.87 4.31 -13.96
CA ILE A 37 -23.57 5.56 -14.26
C ILE A 37 -24.89 5.66 -13.48
N ASP A 38 -24.98 6.56 -12.51
CA ASP A 38 -26.21 6.88 -11.78
C ASP A 38 -27.16 7.73 -12.64
N ASN A 39 -28.45 7.46 -12.48
CA ASN A 39 -29.54 8.27 -12.99
C ASN A 39 -29.72 8.32 -14.53
N ILE A 40 -29.28 7.28 -15.26
CA ILE A 40 -29.72 7.01 -16.64
C ILE A 40 -31.09 6.32 -16.60
N HIS A 41 -32.06 6.80 -17.38
CA HIS A 41 -33.38 6.18 -17.46
C HIS A 41 -33.35 4.96 -18.38
N TYR A 42 -33.87 3.81 -17.90
CA TYR A 42 -33.96 2.57 -18.67
C TYR A 42 -35.39 2.03 -18.75
N ARG A 43 -35.68 1.34 -19.85
CA ARG A 43 -36.93 0.58 -20.06
C ARG A 43 -36.63 -0.76 -20.74
N ALA A 44 -36.90 -1.86 -20.04
CA ALA A 44 -36.80 -3.22 -20.55
C ALA A 44 -38.10 -3.69 -21.23
N SER A 45 -38.01 -4.61 -22.19
CA SER A 45 -39.16 -5.15 -22.93
C SER A 45 -40.17 -5.93 -22.08
N SER A 46 -39.73 -6.53 -20.98
CA SER A 46 -40.55 -7.17 -19.94
C SER A 46 -41.43 -6.18 -19.15
N GLY A 47 -41.13 -4.88 -19.24
CA GLY A 47 -41.85 -3.81 -18.54
C GLY A 47 -41.16 -3.31 -17.28
N HIS A 48 -39.96 -3.79 -16.95
CA HIS A 48 -39.08 -3.15 -15.96
C HIS A 48 -38.65 -1.77 -16.47
N GLU A 49 -38.74 -0.75 -15.62
CA GLU A 49 -38.44 0.65 -15.97
C GLU A 49 -38.03 1.38 -14.70
N GLY A 50 -37.01 2.23 -14.81
CA GLY A 50 -36.46 2.98 -13.69
C GLY A 50 -35.33 3.89 -14.13
N ASN A 51 -34.61 4.42 -13.16
CA ASN A 51 -33.29 4.97 -13.41
C ASN A 51 -32.27 4.01 -12.80
N THR A 52 -31.07 3.96 -13.38
CA THR A 52 -29.93 3.31 -12.75
C THR A 52 -29.65 3.94 -11.38
N ASP A 53 -29.10 3.16 -10.46
CA ASP A 53 -28.70 3.65 -9.13
C ASP A 53 -27.21 4.04 -9.10
N ASN A 54 -26.68 4.32 -7.91
CA ASN A 54 -25.29 4.71 -7.72
C ASN A 54 -24.27 3.61 -8.04
N CYS A 55 -24.73 2.38 -8.28
CA CYS A 55 -23.93 1.27 -8.81
C CYS A 55 -24.17 1.06 -10.32
N GLY A 56 -24.87 1.98 -10.98
CA GLY A 56 -25.21 1.88 -12.40
C GLY A 56 -26.21 0.77 -12.73
N GLU A 57 -26.89 0.20 -11.72
CA GLU A 57 -27.63 -1.04 -11.88
C GLU A 57 -29.02 -0.84 -12.52
N PHE A 58 -29.36 -1.70 -13.49
CA PHE A 58 -30.71 -1.80 -14.06
C PHE A 58 -31.22 -3.25 -14.01
N ILE A 59 -32.55 -3.41 -14.02
CA ILE A 59 -33.21 -4.72 -13.86
C ILE A 59 -33.80 -5.19 -15.19
N PHE A 60 -33.58 -6.46 -15.53
CA PHE A 60 -34.12 -7.10 -16.72
C PHE A 60 -34.46 -8.59 -16.51
N GLU A 61 -35.20 -9.19 -17.43
CA GLU A 61 -35.45 -10.63 -17.51
C GLU A 61 -34.65 -11.26 -18.66
N GLU A 62 -34.35 -12.56 -18.59
CA GLU A 62 -33.61 -13.27 -19.65
C GLU A 62 -34.24 -13.06 -21.04
N GLY A 63 -33.45 -12.59 -22.01
CA GLY A 63 -33.90 -12.30 -23.37
C GLY A 63 -34.56 -10.93 -23.56
N ASP A 64 -34.50 -10.05 -22.55
CA ASP A 64 -34.96 -8.67 -22.70
C ASP A 64 -34.09 -7.85 -23.67
N SER A 65 -34.75 -6.87 -24.29
CA SER A 65 -34.09 -5.68 -24.84
C SER A 65 -34.30 -4.50 -23.89
N VAL A 66 -33.30 -3.65 -23.75
CA VAL A 66 -33.32 -2.45 -22.91
C VAL A 66 -33.11 -1.20 -23.76
N THR A 67 -33.87 -0.15 -23.46
CA THR A 67 -33.71 1.19 -24.05
C THR A 67 -33.24 2.14 -22.97
N PHE A 68 -32.10 2.81 -23.20
CA PHE A 68 -31.56 3.83 -22.31
C PHE A 68 -31.85 5.25 -22.81
N SER A 69 -31.95 6.20 -21.88
CA SER A 69 -32.16 7.61 -22.19
C SER A 69 -31.64 8.55 -21.12
N ILE A 70 -31.17 9.73 -21.55
CA ILE A 70 -30.76 10.85 -20.71
C ILE A 70 -31.62 12.05 -21.12
N GLY A 71 -32.69 12.29 -20.38
CA GLY A 71 -33.66 13.34 -20.73
C GLY A 71 -34.39 13.02 -22.03
N ASP A 72 -34.26 13.89 -23.04
CA ASP A 72 -34.85 13.69 -24.37
C ASP A 72 -33.92 12.94 -25.35
N LEU A 73 -32.67 12.64 -24.96
CA LEU A 73 -31.76 11.79 -25.71
C LEU A 73 -32.12 10.31 -25.45
N VAL A 74 -32.57 9.61 -26.48
CA VAL A 74 -33.03 8.21 -26.40
C VAL A 74 -32.23 7.36 -27.39
N PHE A 75 -31.66 6.26 -26.92
CA PHE A 75 -30.90 5.31 -27.73
C PHE A 75 -31.79 4.22 -28.33
N ASP A 76 -31.28 3.51 -29.33
CA ASP A 76 -31.99 2.35 -29.89
C ASP A 76 -32.02 1.18 -28.88
N PRO A 77 -33.03 0.29 -28.91
CA PRO A 77 -33.09 -0.85 -28.00
C PRO A 77 -31.97 -1.87 -28.28
N ILE A 78 -31.24 -2.27 -27.24
CA ILE A 78 -30.14 -3.25 -27.29
C ILE A 78 -30.45 -4.48 -26.44
N PRO A 79 -29.85 -5.66 -26.69
CA PRO A 79 -29.97 -6.82 -25.80
C PRO A 79 -29.49 -6.49 -24.39
N ALA A 80 -30.23 -6.92 -23.36
CA ALA A 80 -29.80 -6.72 -21.97
C ALA A 80 -28.79 -7.80 -21.53
N ARG A 81 -27.71 -7.37 -20.87
CA ARG A 81 -26.61 -8.21 -20.35
C ARG A 81 -26.21 -7.75 -18.93
N ALA A 82 -25.40 -8.56 -18.24
CA ALA A 82 -24.90 -8.24 -16.90
C ALA A 82 -23.86 -7.09 -16.92
N GLY A 83 -22.93 -7.14 -17.87
CA GLY A 83 -22.09 -6.00 -18.27
C GLY A 83 -22.50 -5.51 -19.65
N LEU A 84 -22.69 -4.21 -19.79
CA LEU A 84 -22.81 -3.51 -21.07
C LEU A 84 -21.77 -2.39 -21.07
N THR A 85 -21.27 -2.00 -22.22
CA THR A 85 -20.38 -0.84 -22.39
C THR A 85 -21.05 0.18 -23.32
N PRO A 86 -20.44 1.37 -23.52
CA PRO A 86 -20.81 2.27 -24.59
C PRO A 86 -20.79 1.64 -26.00
N LEU A 87 -20.01 0.58 -26.24
CA LEU A 87 -19.90 -0.08 -27.56
C LEU A 87 -21.27 -0.59 -28.03
N GLU A 88 -22.00 -1.27 -27.15
CA GLU A 88 -23.30 -1.86 -27.45
C GLU A 88 -24.36 -0.80 -27.77
N LEU A 89 -24.29 0.38 -27.14
CA LEU A 89 -25.22 1.49 -27.42
C LEU A 89 -25.13 1.99 -28.87
N PHE A 90 -23.98 1.79 -29.53
CA PHE A 90 -23.72 2.25 -30.90
C PHE A 90 -23.47 1.13 -31.91
N ASP A 91 -23.58 -0.15 -31.51
CA ASP A 91 -23.20 -1.30 -32.35
C ASP A 91 -21.77 -1.14 -32.89
N ALA A 92 -20.87 -0.71 -32.01
CA ALA A 92 -19.44 -0.51 -32.28
C ALA A 92 -18.63 -1.70 -31.78
N HIS A 93 -17.51 -1.98 -32.46
CA HIS A 93 -16.59 -3.06 -32.08
C HIS A 93 -15.23 -2.52 -31.62
N ASP A 94 -15.01 -1.21 -31.81
CA ASP A 94 -13.76 -0.51 -31.52
C ASP A 94 -14.04 0.59 -30.49
N ILE A 95 -13.29 0.57 -29.38
CA ILE A 95 -13.35 1.57 -28.30
C ILE A 95 -12.97 2.97 -28.79
N HIS A 96 -12.24 3.08 -29.90
CA HIS A 96 -11.89 4.32 -30.57
C HIS A 96 -12.96 4.79 -31.58
N ASP A 97 -14.10 4.08 -31.70
CA ASP A 97 -15.24 4.58 -32.48
C ASP A 97 -15.64 5.97 -31.94
N ARG A 98 -15.63 6.97 -32.83
CA ARG A 98 -15.91 8.36 -32.45
C ARG A 98 -17.26 8.54 -31.74
N ARG A 99 -18.24 7.68 -32.02
CA ARG A 99 -19.58 7.73 -31.39
C ARG A 99 -19.47 7.34 -29.92
N VAL A 100 -18.71 6.28 -29.64
CA VAL A 100 -18.39 5.78 -28.30
C VAL A 100 -17.62 6.84 -27.53
N VAL A 101 -16.52 7.34 -28.11
CA VAL A 101 -15.68 8.38 -27.50
C VAL A 101 -16.49 9.64 -27.19
N ASN A 102 -17.28 10.16 -28.14
CA ASN A 102 -18.07 11.38 -27.89
C ASN A 102 -19.21 11.17 -26.89
N PHE A 103 -19.76 9.96 -26.77
CA PHE A 103 -20.76 9.63 -25.74
C PHE A 103 -20.13 9.57 -24.36
N ALA A 104 -19.02 8.85 -24.20
CA ALA A 104 -18.27 8.78 -22.95
C ALA A 104 -17.83 10.19 -22.51
N ARG A 105 -17.35 11.02 -23.45
CA ARG A 105 -17.06 12.45 -23.18
C ARG A 105 -18.27 13.21 -22.66
N LEU A 106 -19.46 12.97 -23.19
CA LEU A 106 -20.68 13.62 -22.71
C LEU A 106 -20.99 13.15 -21.28
N VAL A 107 -21.02 11.85 -21.04
CA VAL A 107 -21.42 11.27 -19.75
C VAL A 107 -20.44 11.66 -18.64
N GLN A 108 -19.14 11.55 -18.86
CA GLN A 108 -18.12 12.00 -17.90
C GLN A 108 -18.16 13.51 -17.63
N THR A 109 -18.63 14.33 -18.59
CA THR A 109 -18.81 15.78 -18.37
C THR A 109 -20.06 16.09 -17.53
N LEU A 110 -21.04 15.19 -17.50
CA LEU A 110 -22.27 15.35 -16.72
C LEU A 110 -22.10 14.95 -15.26
N ASP A 111 -20.97 14.32 -14.94
CA ASP A 111 -20.61 13.92 -13.59
C ASP A 111 -20.52 15.14 -12.65
N ASP A 112 -21.07 15.02 -11.45
CA ASP A 112 -21.34 16.17 -10.59
C ASP A 112 -20.21 16.55 -9.64
N ASP A 113 -19.34 15.59 -9.31
CA ASP A 113 -18.10 15.82 -8.56
C ASP A 113 -16.85 15.74 -9.43
N GLY A 114 -16.95 15.18 -10.65
CA GLY A 114 -15.85 15.03 -11.59
C GLY A 114 -14.90 13.89 -11.21
N ASP A 115 -15.27 13.06 -10.23
CA ASP A 115 -14.54 11.86 -9.82
C ASP A 115 -15.14 10.64 -10.52
N ILE A 116 -14.74 10.47 -11.77
CA ILE A 116 -15.16 9.35 -12.60
C ILE A 116 -14.64 8.00 -12.10
N SER A 117 -13.77 7.93 -11.08
CA SER A 117 -13.21 6.66 -10.59
C SER A 117 -14.18 5.84 -9.71
N VAL A 118 -15.28 6.45 -9.26
CA VAL A 118 -16.24 5.82 -8.35
C VAL A 118 -17.57 5.55 -9.04
N CYS A 119 -18.23 6.59 -9.54
CA CYS A 119 -19.48 6.50 -10.29
C CYS A 119 -19.73 7.80 -11.03
N ILE A 120 -20.29 7.73 -12.24
CA ILE A 120 -20.72 8.94 -12.95
C ILE A 120 -22.13 9.30 -12.49
N ASN A 121 -22.28 10.38 -11.75
CA ASN A 121 -23.57 10.80 -11.20
C ASN A 121 -24.21 11.92 -12.03
N ILE A 122 -25.18 11.55 -12.87
CA ILE A 122 -25.89 12.53 -13.70
C ILE A 122 -26.96 13.24 -12.88
N THR A 123 -26.67 14.47 -12.47
CA THR A 123 -27.64 15.31 -11.75
C THR A 123 -28.91 15.57 -12.57
N LYS A 124 -30.00 15.91 -11.87
CA LYS A 124 -31.25 16.33 -12.53
C LYS A 124 -31.04 17.55 -13.44
N GLU A 125 -30.19 18.48 -13.02
CA GLU A 125 -29.77 19.63 -13.82
C GLU A 125 -29.02 19.17 -15.09
N GLY A 126 -28.13 18.18 -14.98
CA GLY A 126 -27.49 17.51 -16.11
C GLY A 126 -28.49 16.93 -17.12
N VAL A 127 -29.46 16.16 -16.64
CA VAL A 127 -30.55 15.61 -17.47
C VAL A 127 -31.33 16.71 -18.19
N GLU A 128 -31.72 17.78 -17.49
CA GLU A 128 -32.43 18.92 -18.08
C GLU A 128 -31.57 19.65 -19.13
N ALA A 129 -30.26 19.79 -18.89
CA ALA A 129 -29.34 20.42 -19.81
C ALA A 129 -29.13 19.61 -21.11
N VAL A 130 -29.08 18.28 -21.02
CA VAL A 130 -29.05 17.39 -22.19
C VAL A 130 -30.32 17.55 -23.02
N SER A 131 -31.50 17.57 -22.38
CA SER A 131 -32.78 17.83 -23.06
C SER A 131 -32.80 19.20 -23.75
N ASN A 132 -32.35 20.25 -23.08
CA ASN A 132 -32.37 21.62 -23.63
C ASN A 132 -31.38 21.79 -24.79
N ALA A 133 -30.21 21.14 -24.71
CA ALA A 133 -29.23 21.10 -25.79
C ALA A 133 -29.75 20.34 -27.03
N GLY A 134 -30.67 19.38 -26.83
CA GLY A 134 -31.35 18.65 -27.90
C GLY A 134 -30.45 17.65 -28.62
N PHE A 135 -29.63 16.91 -27.87
CA PHE A 135 -28.80 15.82 -28.41
C PHE A 135 -29.67 14.68 -28.99
N THR A 136 -29.19 14.09 -30.09
CA THR A 136 -29.69 12.84 -30.67
C THR A 136 -28.49 11.90 -30.90
N PRO A 137 -28.70 10.57 -30.99
CA PRO A 137 -27.59 9.62 -31.19
C PRO A 137 -26.70 9.93 -32.41
N GLU A 138 -27.25 10.56 -33.46
CA GLU A 138 -26.49 10.94 -34.65
C GLU A 138 -25.48 12.08 -34.42
N ASP A 139 -25.60 12.84 -33.33
CA ASP A 139 -24.64 13.92 -33.04
C ASP A 139 -23.27 13.39 -32.62
N PHE A 140 -23.18 12.14 -32.13
CA PHE A 140 -21.93 11.54 -31.66
C PHE A 140 -21.01 11.11 -32.82
N ASP A 141 -21.51 11.01 -34.06
CA ASP A 141 -20.74 10.66 -35.26
C ASP A 141 -19.90 11.84 -35.83
N MET A 142 -19.88 12.97 -35.12
CA MET A 142 -19.01 14.11 -35.48
C MET A 142 -17.54 13.82 -35.15
N SER A 143 -16.63 14.55 -35.81
CA SER A 143 -15.23 14.56 -35.36
C SER A 143 -15.14 15.11 -33.93
N GLU A 144 -14.15 14.70 -33.15
CA GLU A 144 -13.99 15.14 -31.76
C GLU A 144 -13.92 16.68 -31.64
N GLU A 145 -13.29 17.35 -32.63
CA GLU A 145 -13.21 18.81 -32.74
C GLU A 145 -14.58 19.43 -33.08
N ASP A 146 -15.31 18.88 -34.05
CA ASP A 146 -16.64 19.38 -34.44
C ASP A 146 -17.66 19.17 -33.31
N PHE A 147 -17.59 18.04 -32.60
CA PHE A 147 -18.45 17.74 -31.45
C PHE A 147 -18.25 18.77 -30.33
N THR A 148 -16.99 19.04 -29.96
CA THR A 148 -16.59 20.05 -28.95
C THR A 148 -17.13 21.44 -29.30
N ASN A 149 -17.06 21.81 -30.58
CA ASN A 149 -17.48 23.12 -31.07
C ASN A 149 -18.97 23.19 -31.45
N SER A 150 -19.71 22.10 -31.31
CA SER A 150 -21.11 22.02 -31.70
C SER A 150 -21.97 22.97 -30.85
N VAL A 151 -23.04 23.52 -31.45
CA VAL A 151 -23.99 24.39 -30.74
C VAL A 151 -24.61 23.68 -29.53
N LYS A 152 -24.78 22.35 -29.61
CA LYS A 152 -25.37 21.52 -28.56
C LYS A 152 -24.45 21.43 -27.35
N VAL A 153 -23.16 21.09 -27.54
CA VAL A 153 -22.16 21.09 -26.47
C VAL A 153 -22.00 22.49 -25.87
N GLN A 154 -21.94 23.55 -26.68
CA GLN A 154 -21.84 24.92 -26.16
C GLN A 154 -23.08 25.35 -25.35
N THR A 155 -24.27 24.86 -25.71
CA THR A 155 -25.50 25.09 -24.94
C THR A 155 -25.44 24.34 -23.61
N LEU A 156 -25.06 23.06 -23.63
CA LEU A 156 -24.87 22.22 -22.43
C LEU A 156 -23.90 22.87 -21.43
N LEU A 157 -22.70 23.23 -21.90
CA LEU A 157 -21.67 23.86 -21.06
C LEU A 157 -22.14 25.19 -20.45
N THR A 158 -22.90 25.98 -21.21
CA THR A 158 -23.47 27.25 -20.71
C THR A 158 -24.51 27.01 -19.61
N GLU A 159 -25.38 26.01 -19.78
CA GLU A 159 -26.42 25.68 -18.79
C GLU A 159 -25.84 25.11 -17.50
N LEU A 160 -24.79 24.28 -17.61
CA LEU A 160 -24.10 23.67 -16.46
C LEU A 160 -22.99 24.55 -15.88
N ASN A 161 -22.73 25.73 -16.47
CA ASN A 161 -21.65 26.63 -16.08
C ASN A 161 -20.25 25.96 -16.11
N LEU A 162 -20.03 25.12 -17.12
CA LEU A 162 -18.76 24.43 -17.41
C LEU A 162 -18.00 25.16 -18.53
N SER A 163 -16.68 25.00 -18.56
CA SER A 163 -15.80 25.67 -19.53
C SER A 163 -15.41 24.79 -20.72
N VAL A 164 -15.38 23.47 -20.53
CA VAL A 164 -14.95 22.49 -21.53
C VAL A 164 -15.63 21.14 -21.27
N ILE A 165 -15.78 20.33 -22.31
CA ILE A 165 -16.20 18.93 -22.22
C ILE A 165 -14.97 18.04 -22.01
N ALA A 166 -15.13 16.85 -21.44
CA ALA A 166 -14.05 15.88 -21.20
C ALA A 166 -13.16 15.65 -22.45
N GLY A 167 -11.86 15.47 -22.20
CA GLY A 167 -10.85 15.26 -23.24
C GLY A 167 -11.00 13.89 -23.92
N PRO A 168 -10.78 13.79 -25.25
CA PRO A 168 -10.94 12.52 -25.96
C PRO A 168 -9.93 11.45 -25.51
N GLU A 169 -8.69 11.84 -25.22
CA GLU A 169 -7.65 10.89 -24.79
C GLU A 169 -7.85 10.41 -23.34
N GLU A 170 -8.25 11.30 -22.43
CA GLU A 170 -8.56 10.96 -21.04
C GLU A 170 -9.72 9.96 -20.97
N VAL A 171 -10.73 10.13 -21.84
CA VAL A 171 -11.90 9.26 -21.93
C VAL A 171 -11.54 7.88 -22.49
N LYS A 172 -10.66 7.79 -23.50
CA LYS A 172 -10.22 6.51 -24.06
C LYS A 172 -9.49 5.68 -23.00
N VAL A 173 -8.51 6.28 -22.32
CA VAL A 173 -7.75 5.63 -21.25
C VAL A 173 -8.66 5.18 -20.12
N HIS A 174 -9.64 6.01 -19.74
CA HIS A 174 -10.61 5.65 -18.71
C HIS A 174 -11.47 4.45 -19.11
N LEU A 175 -11.97 4.45 -20.35
CA LEU A 175 -12.81 3.38 -20.89
C LEU A 175 -12.03 2.06 -20.97
N GLU A 176 -10.80 2.10 -21.48
CA GLU A 176 -9.88 0.94 -21.54
C GLU A 176 -9.67 0.32 -20.15
N LEU A 177 -9.32 1.15 -19.16
CA LEU A 177 -9.09 0.68 -17.79
C LEU A 177 -10.37 0.16 -17.11
N SER A 178 -11.53 0.73 -17.45
CA SER A 178 -12.82 0.31 -16.89
C SER A 178 -13.26 -1.05 -17.42
N ILE A 179 -12.97 -1.34 -18.70
CA ILE A 179 -13.27 -2.62 -19.34
C ILE A 179 -12.38 -3.71 -18.76
N ARG A 180 -11.05 -3.52 -18.78
CA ARG A 180 -10.07 -4.50 -18.27
C ARG A 180 -10.26 -4.89 -16.81
N LYS A 181 -10.74 -3.96 -15.97
CA LYS A 181 -10.90 -4.21 -14.52
C LYS A 181 -12.30 -4.71 -14.14
N SER A 182 -13.16 -5.01 -15.10
CA SER A 182 -14.56 -5.30 -14.81
C SER A 182 -14.82 -6.78 -14.57
N ASP A 183 -15.24 -7.11 -13.35
CA ASP A 183 -15.77 -8.44 -12.97
C ASP A 183 -17.19 -8.74 -13.55
N LYS A 184 -17.64 -7.96 -14.54
CA LYS A 184 -18.97 -8.03 -15.18
C LYS A 184 -18.90 -8.04 -16.70
N VAL A 185 -17.80 -7.56 -17.28
CA VAL A 185 -17.55 -7.63 -18.72
C VAL A 185 -16.91 -9.00 -18.99
N ASP A 186 -17.45 -9.66 -19.98
CA ASP A 186 -17.04 -10.97 -20.51
C ASP A 186 -17.17 -10.74 -22.02
N ARG A 187 -16.04 -10.39 -22.64
CA ARG A 187 -16.02 -9.79 -23.97
C ARG A 187 -16.12 -10.84 -25.08
N ASP A 188 -15.56 -12.02 -24.87
CA ASP A 188 -15.64 -13.14 -25.80
C ASP A 188 -16.83 -14.11 -25.50
N ASP A 189 -17.60 -13.84 -24.43
CA ASP A 189 -18.75 -14.61 -23.95
C ASP A 189 -18.37 -16.08 -23.57
N ASP A 190 -17.13 -16.35 -23.14
CA ASP A 190 -16.67 -17.69 -22.73
C ASP A 190 -17.08 -18.08 -21.29
N GLY A 191 -17.48 -17.09 -20.49
CA GLY A 191 -17.94 -17.24 -19.11
C GLY A 191 -16.90 -16.87 -18.04
N THR A 192 -15.72 -16.41 -18.42
CA THR A 192 -14.69 -15.77 -17.60
C THR A 192 -14.83 -14.25 -17.76
N SER A 193 -14.62 -13.48 -16.69
CA SER A 193 -14.62 -12.02 -16.81
C SER A 193 -13.23 -11.54 -17.19
N ASN A 194 -13.15 -10.43 -17.92
CA ASN A 194 -11.88 -9.88 -18.41
C ASN A 194 -10.82 -9.64 -17.31
N ASP A 195 -11.22 -9.38 -16.06
CA ASP A 195 -10.27 -9.21 -14.96
C ASP A 195 -9.62 -10.53 -14.48
N GLU A 196 -10.18 -11.67 -14.87
CA GLU A 196 -9.71 -13.03 -14.58
C GLU A 196 -9.34 -13.82 -15.86
N ASP A 197 -9.45 -13.21 -17.04
CA ASP A 197 -9.12 -13.80 -18.34
C ASP A 197 -7.72 -13.39 -18.81
N HIS A 198 -7.08 -14.24 -19.61
CA HIS A 198 -5.76 -14.00 -20.19
C HIS A 198 -5.79 -13.79 -21.72
N ASP A 199 -6.96 -13.99 -22.34
CA ASP A 199 -7.24 -13.82 -23.77
C ASP A 199 -8.61 -13.13 -23.87
N ASP A 200 -8.63 -11.83 -23.58
CA ASP A 200 -9.85 -11.04 -23.31
C ASP A 200 -10.84 -11.00 -24.50
N ASP A 201 -10.38 -11.29 -25.72
CA ASP A 201 -11.20 -11.31 -26.92
C ASP A 201 -11.34 -12.68 -27.59
N GLY A 202 -10.61 -13.68 -27.11
CA GLY A 202 -10.71 -15.07 -27.51
C GLY A 202 -10.14 -15.36 -28.90
N ASP A 203 -9.15 -14.58 -29.35
CA ASP A 203 -8.49 -14.77 -30.64
C ASP A 203 -7.34 -15.80 -30.61
N GLY A 204 -6.91 -16.18 -29.41
CA GLY A 204 -5.88 -17.18 -29.15
C GLY A 204 -4.49 -16.63 -28.88
N ILE A 205 -4.31 -15.31 -28.82
CA ILE A 205 -3.09 -14.64 -28.38
C ILE A 205 -3.35 -14.07 -26.98
N ASN A 206 -2.48 -14.37 -26.01
CA ASN A 206 -2.65 -13.84 -24.67
C ASN A 206 -2.49 -12.31 -24.67
N ASP A 207 -3.22 -11.61 -23.81
CA ASP A 207 -3.22 -10.15 -23.65
C ASP A 207 -1.85 -9.50 -23.49
N GLU A 208 -0.86 -10.23 -22.97
CA GLU A 208 0.51 -9.75 -22.77
C GLU A 208 1.35 -9.73 -24.06
N HIS A 209 0.95 -10.52 -25.04
CA HIS A 209 1.55 -10.64 -26.36
C HIS A 209 0.67 -10.03 -27.46
N ASP A 210 -0.59 -9.73 -27.16
CA ASP A 210 -1.50 -9.07 -28.08
C ASP A 210 -1.39 -7.53 -27.99
N LEU A 211 -1.20 -6.89 -29.15
CA LEU A 211 -1.23 -5.43 -29.26
C LEU A 211 -2.63 -4.84 -29.17
N PHE A 212 -3.67 -5.63 -29.42
CA PHE A 212 -5.06 -5.23 -29.29
C PHE A 212 -5.91 -6.28 -28.54
N PRO A 213 -5.70 -6.46 -27.21
CA PRO A 213 -6.34 -7.50 -26.38
C PRO A 213 -7.88 -7.50 -26.31
N ASP A 214 -8.52 -6.55 -26.98
CA ASP A 214 -9.96 -6.37 -27.01
C ASP A 214 -10.51 -6.50 -28.46
N ASP A 215 -9.70 -6.72 -29.48
CA ASP A 215 -10.12 -6.84 -30.87
C ASP A 215 -9.73 -8.21 -31.46
N PRO A 216 -10.68 -9.17 -31.50
CA PRO A 216 -10.36 -10.55 -31.88
C PRO A 216 -10.11 -10.75 -33.36
N SER A 217 -9.93 -9.65 -34.08
CA SER A 217 -9.59 -9.60 -35.49
C SER A 217 -8.24 -8.95 -35.74
N SER A 218 -7.47 -8.63 -34.70
CA SER A 218 -6.25 -7.84 -34.81
C SER A 218 -5.22 -8.15 -33.71
N GLY A 219 -4.44 -9.23 -33.83
CA GLY A 219 -3.40 -9.58 -32.85
C GLY A 219 -2.15 -8.66 -32.79
N GLY A 220 -2.07 -7.62 -33.63
CA GLY A 220 -0.84 -6.84 -33.80
C GLY A 220 0.02 -7.29 -34.98
N ASP A 221 1.20 -6.69 -35.15
CA ASP A 221 2.19 -6.98 -36.21
C ASP A 221 3.57 -6.87 -35.53
N LEU A 222 3.94 -7.95 -34.82
CA LEU A 222 5.05 -7.97 -33.85
C LEU A 222 6.41 -7.79 -34.55
N ASP A 223 6.63 -8.46 -35.69
CA ASP A 223 7.85 -8.36 -36.49
C ASP A 223 7.84 -7.21 -37.55
N GLN A 224 6.71 -6.56 -37.74
CA GLN A 224 6.48 -5.45 -38.67
C GLN A 224 6.64 -5.81 -40.15
N ASP A 225 6.39 -7.07 -40.53
CA ASP A 225 6.38 -7.50 -41.93
C ASP A 225 5.11 -7.05 -42.69
N GLY A 226 4.08 -6.67 -41.95
CA GLY A 226 2.79 -6.18 -42.45
C GLY A 226 1.71 -7.26 -42.60
N ILE A 227 1.95 -8.45 -42.05
CA ILE A 227 0.96 -9.48 -41.72
C ILE A 227 0.70 -9.36 -40.22
N ASP A 228 -0.56 -9.50 -39.80
CA ASP A 228 -0.88 -9.46 -38.38
C ASP A 228 -0.60 -10.81 -37.72
N SER A 229 -0.21 -10.83 -36.44
CA SER A 229 0.26 -12.03 -35.74
C SER A 229 -0.75 -13.20 -35.72
N LEU A 230 -2.06 -12.91 -35.75
CA LEU A 230 -3.09 -13.95 -35.92
C LEU A 230 -3.01 -14.71 -37.26
N HIS A 231 -2.35 -14.13 -38.24
CA HIS A 231 -2.24 -14.64 -39.60
C HIS A 231 -0.79 -14.82 -40.06
N ASP A 232 0.18 -14.44 -39.22
CA ASP A 232 1.57 -14.80 -39.43
C ASP A 232 1.82 -16.23 -38.97
N SER A 233 2.99 -16.74 -39.29
CA SER A 233 3.43 -18.09 -38.93
C SER A 233 4.86 -18.09 -38.36
N ASP A 234 5.35 -16.91 -38.02
CA ASP A 234 6.70 -16.53 -37.59
C ASP A 234 6.56 -15.13 -36.97
N ASP A 235 5.85 -15.06 -35.83
CA ASP A 235 5.32 -13.83 -35.24
C ASP A 235 6.40 -12.84 -34.82
N ASP A 236 7.59 -13.31 -34.47
CA ASP A 236 8.74 -12.46 -34.11
C ASP A 236 9.77 -12.28 -35.23
N GLY A 237 9.60 -13.00 -36.35
CA GLY A 237 10.40 -12.87 -37.57
C GLY A 237 11.85 -13.38 -37.44
N ASP A 238 12.13 -14.30 -36.52
CA ASP A 238 13.46 -14.90 -36.32
C ASP A 238 13.81 -15.94 -37.41
N GLY A 239 12.78 -16.45 -38.10
CA GLY A 239 12.90 -17.42 -39.19
C GLY A 239 12.59 -18.87 -38.80
N VAL A 240 12.20 -19.13 -37.56
CA VAL A 240 11.59 -20.35 -37.04
C VAL A 240 10.08 -20.11 -36.93
N SER A 241 9.27 -21.05 -37.41
CA SER A 241 7.82 -20.86 -37.37
C SER A 241 7.27 -21.08 -35.98
N ASP A 242 6.22 -20.35 -35.57
CA ASP A 242 5.63 -20.44 -34.23
C ASP A 242 5.29 -21.86 -33.75
N GLU A 243 4.94 -22.77 -34.67
CA GLU A 243 4.66 -24.19 -34.33
C GLU A 243 5.92 -25.00 -33.93
N GLU A 244 7.09 -24.56 -34.37
CA GLU A 244 8.40 -25.16 -34.12
C GLU A 244 9.26 -24.31 -33.16
N ASP A 245 8.76 -23.14 -32.79
CA ASP A 245 9.39 -22.19 -31.88
C ASP A 245 8.90 -22.38 -30.44
N LEU A 246 9.83 -22.44 -29.49
CA LEU A 246 9.50 -22.47 -28.06
C LEU A 246 9.21 -21.07 -27.48
N TRP A 247 9.69 -20.02 -28.15
CA TRP A 247 9.47 -18.61 -27.86
C TRP A 247 8.98 -17.86 -29.11
N PRO A 248 7.76 -18.14 -29.61
CA PRO A 248 7.23 -17.55 -30.86
C PRO A 248 7.05 -16.02 -30.86
N TYR A 249 7.36 -15.34 -29.75
CA TYR A 249 7.25 -13.90 -29.61
C TYR A 249 8.60 -13.25 -29.20
N ASP A 250 9.72 -13.98 -29.22
CA ASP A 250 11.07 -13.50 -28.92
C ASP A 250 12.07 -13.90 -30.00
N SER A 251 12.31 -12.95 -30.91
CA SER A 251 13.21 -13.13 -32.07
C SER A 251 14.68 -13.48 -31.78
N SER A 252 15.05 -13.58 -30.51
CA SER A 252 16.40 -13.94 -30.09
C SER A 252 16.53 -15.39 -29.61
N GLU A 253 15.42 -16.12 -29.46
CA GLU A 253 15.41 -17.50 -28.97
C GLU A 253 14.43 -18.36 -29.75
N SER A 254 14.79 -19.61 -30.00
CA SER A 254 13.88 -20.55 -30.67
C SER A 254 13.99 -22.01 -30.20
N THR A 255 15.03 -22.35 -29.45
CA THR A 255 15.29 -23.72 -28.97
C THR A 255 15.70 -23.73 -27.50
N ASP A 256 15.39 -24.84 -26.83
CA ASP A 256 15.67 -25.15 -25.41
C ASP A 256 16.09 -26.63 -25.39
N PHE A 257 17.38 -26.89 -25.56
CA PHE A 257 17.85 -28.24 -25.83
C PHE A 257 17.73 -29.15 -24.61
N ASP A 258 17.89 -28.62 -23.41
CA ASP A 258 17.84 -29.35 -22.15
C ASP A 258 16.47 -29.27 -21.42
N GLY A 259 15.63 -28.29 -21.79
CA GLY A 259 14.28 -28.11 -21.30
C GLY A 259 14.18 -27.38 -19.97
N ASP A 260 15.15 -26.55 -19.60
CA ASP A 260 15.17 -25.82 -18.34
C ASP A 260 14.35 -24.50 -18.36
N GLY A 261 13.96 -24.06 -19.56
CA GLY A 261 13.18 -22.84 -19.80
C GLY A 261 14.02 -21.59 -20.08
N ILE A 262 15.32 -21.72 -20.28
CA ILE A 262 16.21 -20.71 -20.87
C ILE A 262 16.46 -21.11 -22.33
N GLY A 263 16.44 -20.14 -23.26
CA GLY A 263 16.71 -20.44 -24.67
C GLY A 263 18.20 -20.63 -24.93
N ASP A 264 18.56 -21.51 -25.87
CA ASP A 264 19.94 -21.89 -26.21
C ASP A 264 20.86 -20.69 -26.54
N ASN A 265 20.34 -19.55 -27.03
CA ASN A 265 21.22 -18.39 -27.29
C ASN A 265 21.58 -17.62 -26.01
N ALA A 266 20.80 -17.79 -24.94
CA ALA A 266 21.00 -17.20 -23.62
C ALA A 266 21.57 -18.19 -22.61
N ASP A 267 21.45 -19.49 -22.86
CA ASP A 267 22.03 -20.55 -22.03
C ASP A 267 23.55 -20.66 -22.27
N PRO A 268 24.39 -20.69 -21.21
CA PRO A 268 25.82 -20.98 -21.34
C PRO A 268 26.19 -22.47 -21.44
N ASP A 269 25.25 -23.39 -21.22
CA ASP A 269 25.42 -24.86 -21.21
C ASP A 269 24.15 -25.54 -21.80
N ASP A 270 24.03 -25.53 -23.13
CA ASP A 270 22.83 -25.91 -23.88
C ASP A 270 22.34 -27.35 -23.59
N ASP A 271 23.20 -28.28 -23.15
CA ASP A 271 22.81 -29.66 -22.83
C ASP A 271 22.96 -30.04 -21.35
N ASN A 272 23.33 -29.07 -20.52
CA ASN A 272 23.47 -29.14 -19.06
C ASN A 272 24.34 -30.32 -18.59
N ASP A 273 25.39 -30.63 -19.37
CA ASP A 273 26.35 -31.69 -19.06
C ASP A 273 27.48 -31.24 -18.13
N THR A 274 27.45 -29.96 -17.72
CA THR A 274 28.39 -29.22 -16.87
C THR A 274 29.62 -28.67 -17.58
N VAL A 275 29.77 -28.88 -18.89
CA VAL A 275 30.83 -28.31 -19.71
C VAL A 275 30.28 -27.15 -20.55
N PRO A 276 30.72 -25.90 -20.34
CA PRO A 276 30.17 -24.77 -21.08
C PRO A 276 30.39 -24.84 -22.59
N ASP A 277 29.43 -24.38 -23.38
CA ASP A 277 29.42 -24.50 -24.86
C ASP A 277 30.67 -23.95 -25.54
N VAL A 278 31.29 -22.94 -24.93
CA VAL A 278 32.49 -22.28 -25.44
C VAL A 278 33.70 -23.21 -25.48
N VAL A 279 33.71 -24.25 -24.66
CA VAL A 279 34.76 -25.28 -24.56
C VAL A 279 34.26 -26.68 -24.91
N ASP A 280 32.95 -26.86 -25.09
CA ASP A 280 32.34 -28.11 -25.52
C ASP A 280 32.46 -28.34 -27.06
N GLU A 281 32.92 -29.52 -27.48
CA GLU A 281 32.95 -29.91 -28.91
C GLU A 281 31.55 -30.37 -29.43
N TYR A 282 30.65 -30.72 -28.53
CA TYR A 282 29.30 -31.22 -28.74
C TYR A 282 28.26 -30.61 -27.77
N PRO A 283 28.04 -29.27 -27.76
CA PRO A 283 27.14 -28.57 -26.81
C PRO A 283 25.66 -28.99 -26.81
N HIS A 284 25.26 -29.91 -27.70
CA HIS A 284 23.89 -30.44 -27.82
C HIS A 284 23.89 -31.98 -27.68
N ASP A 285 24.79 -32.55 -26.88
CA ASP A 285 24.93 -33.99 -26.60
C ASP A 285 25.50 -34.21 -25.19
N ASP A 286 24.59 -34.30 -24.21
CA ASP A 286 24.82 -34.52 -22.76
C ASP A 286 25.70 -35.71 -22.36
N THR A 287 26.18 -36.49 -23.34
CA THR A 287 27.03 -37.64 -23.14
C THR A 287 28.48 -37.44 -23.53
N ARG A 288 28.85 -36.29 -24.13
CA ARG A 288 30.19 -36.07 -24.71
C ARG A 288 30.56 -34.58 -24.76
N SER A 289 31.67 -34.21 -24.14
CA SER A 289 32.11 -32.80 -24.15
C SER A 289 33.41 -32.49 -24.92
N GLY A 290 34.25 -33.50 -25.19
CA GLY A 290 35.55 -33.30 -25.84
C GLY A 290 36.73 -33.82 -25.03
N ASP A 291 37.96 -33.46 -25.41
CA ASP A 291 39.24 -33.83 -24.76
C ASP A 291 40.15 -32.60 -24.84
N PHE A 292 40.03 -31.71 -23.86
CA PHE A 292 40.55 -30.34 -23.91
C PHE A 292 42.09 -30.31 -23.94
N ASP A 293 42.75 -31.09 -23.10
CA ASP A 293 44.21 -31.16 -22.99
C ASP A 293 44.88 -32.22 -23.88
N SER A 294 44.07 -33.06 -24.56
CA SER A 294 44.51 -34.15 -25.43
C SER A 294 45.30 -35.26 -24.74
N ASP A 295 45.01 -35.54 -23.47
CA ASP A 295 45.63 -36.65 -22.72
C ASP A 295 44.99 -38.02 -23.06
N GLY A 296 43.78 -37.99 -23.63
CA GLY A 296 43.00 -39.14 -24.09
C GLY A 296 41.88 -39.58 -23.15
N LEU A 297 41.58 -38.80 -22.12
CA LEU A 297 40.31 -38.80 -21.40
C LEU A 297 39.36 -37.75 -22.01
N GLU A 298 38.08 -37.84 -21.66
CA GLU A 298 37.06 -36.87 -22.11
C GLU A 298 36.71 -35.97 -20.92
N ASN A 299 36.40 -34.69 -21.13
CA ASN A 299 36.30 -33.73 -20.02
C ASN A 299 35.27 -34.15 -18.96
N LEU A 300 34.15 -34.75 -19.37
CA LEU A 300 33.12 -35.32 -18.47
C LEU A 300 33.65 -36.34 -17.45
N VAL A 301 34.81 -36.95 -17.69
CA VAL A 301 35.41 -37.97 -16.80
C VAL A 301 36.90 -37.75 -16.51
N ASP A 302 37.48 -36.68 -17.03
CA ASP A 302 38.78 -36.19 -16.56
C ASP A 302 38.56 -35.41 -15.26
N ASP A 303 39.56 -35.39 -14.38
CA ASP A 303 39.48 -34.65 -13.11
C ASP A 303 40.43 -33.42 -13.12
N ASP A 304 41.11 -33.13 -14.25
CA ASP A 304 42.16 -32.12 -14.45
C ASP A 304 42.22 -31.76 -15.95
N ASP A 305 41.19 -31.07 -16.45
CA ASP A 305 40.85 -30.86 -17.86
C ASP A 305 41.92 -30.09 -18.68
N ASP A 306 42.81 -29.36 -18.01
CA ASP A 306 43.92 -28.63 -18.62
C ASP A 306 45.32 -29.16 -18.23
N ASN A 307 45.36 -30.18 -17.37
CA ASN A 307 46.55 -30.89 -16.91
C ASN A 307 47.58 -30.01 -16.14
N ASP A 308 47.12 -28.98 -15.41
CA ASP A 308 47.97 -28.10 -14.60
C ASP A 308 48.36 -28.70 -13.22
N ASN A 309 47.77 -29.83 -12.84
CA ASN A 309 47.86 -30.55 -11.55
C ASN A 309 47.00 -29.99 -10.40
N VAL A 310 46.09 -29.06 -10.67
CA VAL A 310 44.90 -28.76 -9.88
C VAL A 310 43.74 -29.57 -10.47
N THR A 311 42.77 -29.94 -9.64
CA THR A 311 41.64 -30.73 -10.15
C THR A 311 40.50 -29.79 -10.43
N ASP A 312 39.65 -30.06 -11.42
CA ASP A 312 38.60 -29.14 -11.89
C ASP A 312 37.71 -28.64 -10.74
N ASP A 313 37.40 -29.51 -9.76
CA ASP A 313 36.64 -29.17 -8.55
C ASP A 313 37.31 -28.14 -7.62
N ARG A 314 38.57 -27.82 -7.89
CA ARG A 314 39.42 -26.88 -7.14
C ARG A 314 40.12 -25.88 -8.07
N ASP A 315 39.73 -25.86 -9.33
CA ASP A 315 40.27 -25.00 -10.36
C ASP A 315 39.19 -24.02 -10.80
N ALA A 316 39.45 -22.71 -10.68
CA ALA A 316 38.53 -21.69 -11.15
C ALA A 316 38.57 -21.50 -12.67
N PHE A 317 39.62 -22.01 -13.31
CA PHE A 317 39.81 -22.02 -14.75
C PHE A 317 40.21 -23.43 -15.22
N PRO A 318 39.31 -24.44 -15.14
CA PRO A 318 39.59 -25.84 -15.49
C PRO A 318 40.11 -26.06 -16.93
N TYR A 319 40.04 -25.03 -17.75
CA TYR A 319 40.41 -25.03 -19.16
C TYR A 319 41.57 -24.04 -19.47
N ASP A 320 42.35 -23.58 -18.48
CA ASP A 320 43.54 -22.74 -18.68
C ASP A 320 44.70 -23.14 -17.78
N ALA A 321 45.58 -24.02 -18.29
CA ALA A 321 46.70 -24.57 -17.53
C ALA A 321 47.74 -23.56 -17.00
N SER A 322 47.56 -22.27 -17.24
CA SER A 322 48.38 -21.20 -16.69
C SER A 322 47.79 -20.52 -15.47
N GLU A 323 46.55 -20.85 -15.12
CA GLU A 323 45.77 -20.24 -14.06
C GLU A 323 44.92 -21.28 -13.35
N HIS A 324 44.71 -21.14 -12.04
CA HIS A 324 43.76 -21.99 -11.32
C HIS A 324 43.00 -21.26 -10.21
N SER A 325 43.22 -19.96 -10.04
CA SER A 325 42.61 -19.16 -8.98
C SER A 325 41.92 -17.93 -9.58
N ASP A 326 40.65 -17.79 -9.26
CA ASP A 326 39.82 -16.62 -9.55
C ASP A 326 39.24 -16.13 -8.22
N TRP A 327 40.02 -15.38 -7.46
CA TRP A 327 39.71 -15.18 -6.05
C TRP A 327 38.49 -14.26 -5.84
N ASP A 328 38.23 -13.33 -6.76
CA ASP A 328 37.00 -12.51 -6.81
C ASP A 328 35.95 -12.99 -7.81
N CYS A 329 36.23 -14.03 -8.59
CA CYS A 329 35.31 -14.63 -9.54
C CYS A 329 34.87 -13.65 -10.64
N ASP A 330 35.77 -12.76 -11.07
CA ASP A 330 35.49 -11.82 -12.16
C ASP A 330 35.79 -12.41 -13.56
N GLY A 331 36.25 -13.66 -13.61
CA GLY A 331 36.62 -14.38 -14.82
C GLY A 331 38.02 -14.04 -15.32
N ILE A 332 38.83 -13.30 -14.56
CA ILE A 332 40.24 -13.01 -14.83
C ILE A 332 41.10 -13.71 -13.79
N GLY A 333 41.98 -14.59 -14.28
CA GLY A 333 42.93 -15.28 -13.43
C GLY A 333 43.78 -14.40 -12.52
N ASP A 334 43.93 -14.81 -11.26
CA ASP A 334 44.80 -14.23 -10.22
C ASP A 334 46.25 -13.95 -10.68
N THR A 335 46.74 -14.67 -11.68
CA THR A 335 48.09 -14.49 -12.24
C THR A 335 48.20 -13.30 -13.19
N VAL A 336 47.08 -12.87 -13.77
CA VAL A 336 46.95 -11.77 -14.73
C VAL A 336 46.26 -10.56 -14.11
N ASP A 337 45.34 -10.81 -13.18
CA ASP A 337 44.68 -9.78 -12.41
C ASP A 337 45.68 -9.01 -11.54
N ILE A 338 45.42 -7.71 -11.40
CA ILE A 338 46.22 -6.79 -10.61
C ILE A 338 45.58 -6.49 -9.25
N ASP A 339 44.37 -7.00 -9.00
CA ASP A 339 43.47 -6.69 -7.89
C ASP A 339 42.56 -7.88 -7.57
N ASN A 340 43.12 -9.01 -7.12
CA ASN A 340 42.46 -10.34 -7.04
C ASN A 340 41.23 -10.42 -6.09
N ASP A 341 40.89 -9.36 -5.35
CA ASP A 341 39.64 -9.27 -4.60
C ASP A 341 38.73 -8.12 -5.05
N ASN A 342 39.04 -7.53 -6.22
CA ASN A 342 38.44 -6.39 -6.90
C ASN A 342 38.04 -5.23 -5.96
N ASP A 343 38.80 -5.02 -4.89
CA ASP A 343 38.52 -4.00 -3.87
C ASP A 343 39.08 -2.61 -4.23
N SER A 344 39.63 -2.49 -5.45
CA SER A 344 40.29 -1.32 -6.02
C SER A 344 41.65 -0.99 -5.39
N ILE A 345 42.29 -1.93 -4.67
CA ILE A 345 43.63 -1.82 -4.12
C ILE A 345 44.51 -2.90 -4.75
N PRO A 346 45.38 -2.54 -5.70
CA PRO A 346 46.17 -3.55 -6.40
C PRO A 346 47.01 -4.42 -5.47
N ASP A 347 47.13 -5.73 -5.68
CA ASP A 347 47.61 -6.73 -4.68
C ASP A 347 48.93 -6.37 -4.00
N HIS A 348 49.82 -5.68 -4.73
CA HIS A 348 51.09 -5.23 -4.19
C HIS A 348 50.98 -4.17 -3.07
N GLN A 349 49.81 -3.56 -2.93
CA GLN A 349 49.40 -2.61 -1.90
C GLN A 349 48.42 -3.23 -0.92
N ASP A 350 47.79 -4.36 -1.27
CA ASP A 350 46.86 -5.07 -0.40
C ASP A 350 47.54 -5.99 0.62
N ARG A 351 46.91 -6.09 1.79
CA ARG A 351 47.30 -6.91 2.94
C ARG A 351 46.25 -7.93 3.34
N LEU A 352 45.06 -7.88 2.74
CA LEU A 352 43.94 -8.80 2.90
C LEU A 352 43.54 -9.24 1.49
N ILE A 353 43.18 -10.50 1.31
CA ILE A 353 42.71 -11.03 0.02
C ILE A 353 41.46 -11.82 0.38
N ILE A 354 40.28 -11.36 -0.04
CA ILE A 354 38.96 -11.88 0.38
C ILE A 354 38.32 -12.65 -0.77
N GLY A 355 37.92 -13.92 -0.54
CA GLY A 355 37.48 -14.83 -1.61
C GLY A 355 35.98 -15.05 -1.68
N CYS A 356 35.48 -15.39 -2.87
CA CYS A 356 34.05 -15.49 -3.19
C CYS A 356 33.33 -16.73 -2.65
N VAL A 357 32.06 -16.53 -2.29
CA VAL A 357 31.02 -17.55 -2.13
C VAL A 357 29.77 -17.03 -2.86
N GLU A 358 29.17 -17.88 -3.69
CA GLU A 358 28.15 -17.62 -4.72
C GLU A 358 27.00 -16.65 -4.37
N SER A 359 26.68 -15.77 -5.32
CA SER A 359 25.37 -15.11 -5.47
C SER A 359 25.04 -14.95 -6.97
N ALA A 360 23.80 -15.21 -7.38
CA ALA A 360 23.33 -15.19 -8.77
C ALA A 360 23.14 -13.79 -9.41
N TYR A 361 23.84 -12.74 -8.95
CA TYR A 361 23.81 -11.40 -9.56
C TYR A 361 25.17 -10.70 -9.42
N PRO A 362 25.62 -9.92 -10.44
CA PRO A 362 26.95 -9.34 -10.52
C PRO A 362 27.31 -8.45 -9.32
N GLN A 363 28.43 -8.79 -8.68
CA GLN A 363 28.96 -8.15 -7.48
C GLN A 363 29.71 -6.85 -7.88
N GLU A 364 29.18 -5.66 -7.56
CA GLU A 364 29.95 -4.42 -7.72
C GLU A 364 29.79 -3.43 -6.55
N ALA A 365 30.86 -3.31 -5.75
CA ALA A 365 31.07 -2.52 -4.53
C ALA A 365 29.94 -2.53 -3.47
N PRO A 366 30.24 -2.87 -2.20
CA PRO A 366 29.26 -2.79 -1.12
C PRO A 366 28.79 -1.33 -0.94
N ILE A 367 27.47 -1.15 -0.86
CA ILE A 367 26.86 0.16 -0.69
C ILE A 367 26.73 0.43 0.80
N ARG A 368 27.12 1.64 1.19
CA ARG A 368 27.04 2.12 2.57
C ARG A 368 25.67 2.67 2.85
N VAL A 369 24.82 1.84 3.45
CA VAL A 369 23.56 2.29 3.99
C VAL A 369 23.76 2.65 5.47
N LEU A 370 23.60 3.93 5.79
CA LEU A 370 23.57 4.42 7.16
C LEU A 370 22.23 4.04 7.76
N THR A 371 22.19 2.94 8.51
CA THR A 371 20.98 2.51 9.20
C THR A 371 21.10 2.71 10.71
N LYS A 372 19.98 2.82 11.40
CA LYS A 372 19.96 2.61 12.84
C LYS A 372 19.83 1.10 13.03
N GLY A 373 20.96 0.47 13.31
CA GLY A 373 21.01 -0.99 13.42
C GLY A 373 20.29 -1.50 14.66
N PHE A 374 20.25 -2.82 14.71
CA PHE A 374 19.86 -3.59 15.88
C PHE A 374 20.55 -3.09 17.15
N ASP A 375 19.89 -3.32 18.28
CA ASP A 375 20.38 -3.19 19.65
C ASP A 375 21.92 -2.85 19.76
N PRO A 376 22.37 -1.72 20.34
CA PRO A 376 23.78 -1.39 20.61
C PRO A 376 24.73 -2.47 21.17
N THR A 377 24.23 -3.62 21.62
CA THR A 377 25.05 -4.79 22.00
C THR A 377 25.33 -5.74 20.83
N PHE A 378 24.83 -5.45 19.63
CA PHE A 378 25.16 -6.11 18.36
C PHE A 378 26.68 -6.22 18.13
N ALA A 379 27.46 -5.27 18.66
CA ALA A 379 28.92 -5.32 18.69
C ALA A 379 29.52 -6.58 19.37
N ASN A 380 28.73 -7.29 20.17
CA ASN A 380 29.14 -8.47 20.91
C ASN A 380 28.69 -9.78 20.24
N ALA A 381 27.89 -9.73 19.17
CA ALA A 381 27.59 -10.89 18.35
C ALA A 381 28.83 -11.18 17.49
N GLN A 382 29.41 -12.36 17.66
CA GLN A 382 30.63 -12.78 16.97
C GLN A 382 30.38 -14.07 16.19
N PRO A 383 31.08 -14.31 15.06
CA PRO A 383 30.93 -15.53 14.28
C PRO A 383 31.27 -16.77 15.10
N GLU A 384 32.29 -16.68 15.95
CA GLU A 384 32.71 -17.77 16.84
C GLU A 384 31.63 -18.22 17.84
N ASP A 385 30.65 -17.36 18.14
CA ASP A 385 29.51 -17.65 19.01
C ASP A 385 28.30 -18.20 18.22
N GLY A 386 28.43 -18.34 16.89
CA GLY A 386 27.42 -18.90 15.99
C GLY A 386 26.47 -17.89 15.35
N TRP A 387 26.72 -16.60 15.49
CA TRP A 387 25.88 -15.53 14.93
C TRP A 387 26.15 -15.30 13.44
N HIS A 388 25.12 -15.01 12.65
CA HIS A 388 25.13 -14.79 11.20
C HIS A 388 24.19 -13.65 10.80
N ILE A 389 24.51 -12.95 9.72
CA ILE A 389 23.63 -11.94 9.11
C ILE A 389 23.36 -12.31 7.65
N GLN A 390 22.11 -12.16 7.23
CA GLN A 390 21.62 -12.48 5.89
C GLN A 390 20.89 -11.27 5.32
N PHE A 391 20.91 -11.10 4.00
CA PHE A 391 20.27 -9.99 3.30
C PHE A 391 19.45 -10.54 2.14
N TYR A 392 18.24 -10.02 1.95
CA TYR A 392 17.39 -10.28 0.79
C TYR A 392 16.96 -8.95 0.20
N THR A 393 17.28 -8.67 -1.07
CA THR A 393 16.82 -7.43 -1.74
C THR A 393 15.73 -7.74 -2.75
N TYR A 394 14.69 -6.92 -2.77
CA TYR A 394 13.50 -7.03 -3.61
C TYR A 394 13.35 -5.77 -4.46
N SER A 395 12.79 -5.91 -5.67
CA SER A 395 12.22 -4.78 -6.41
C SER A 395 10.92 -4.33 -5.73
N VAL A 396 10.64 -3.03 -5.67
CA VAL A 396 9.33 -2.53 -5.20
C VAL A 396 8.22 -2.86 -6.20
N ASP A 397 8.56 -2.98 -7.48
CA ASP A 397 7.62 -3.24 -8.57
C ASP A 397 7.32 -4.75 -8.75
N ASP A 398 8.14 -5.63 -8.16
CA ASP A 398 7.92 -7.08 -8.07
C ASP A 398 8.32 -7.61 -6.68
N PRO A 399 7.41 -7.60 -5.69
CA PRO A 399 7.70 -8.01 -4.32
C PRO A 399 7.72 -9.54 -4.13
N GLY A 400 7.44 -10.33 -5.17
CA GLY A 400 7.30 -11.80 -5.09
C GLY A 400 8.63 -12.55 -5.14
N ASN A 401 9.66 -11.95 -5.74
CA ASN A 401 10.97 -12.58 -6.00
C ASN A 401 12.10 -11.70 -5.45
N TYR A 402 13.07 -12.32 -4.76
CA TYR A 402 14.26 -11.60 -4.29
C TYR A 402 15.30 -11.53 -5.41
N LEU A 403 15.83 -10.32 -5.64
CA LEU A 403 16.86 -10.03 -6.64
C LEU A 403 18.26 -10.42 -6.16
N THR A 404 18.53 -10.36 -4.85
CA THR A 404 19.82 -10.78 -4.28
C THR A 404 19.64 -11.46 -2.93
N GLU A 405 20.42 -12.51 -2.66
CA GLU A 405 20.54 -13.18 -1.36
C GLU A 405 22.02 -13.23 -0.95
N TYR A 406 22.35 -12.74 0.24
CA TYR A 406 23.71 -12.76 0.77
C TYR A 406 23.74 -13.25 2.21
N THR A 407 24.58 -14.23 2.53
CA THR A 407 24.74 -14.77 3.89
C THR A 407 26.18 -14.61 4.37
N SER A 408 26.43 -13.76 5.35
CA SER A 408 27.74 -13.61 5.97
C SER A 408 27.92 -14.57 7.16
N GLY A 409 29.04 -15.29 7.14
CA GLY A 409 29.61 -16.04 8.25
C GLY A 409 30.10 -15.14 9.39
N GLY A 410 29.17 -14.41 10.01
CA GLY A 410 29.23 -13.90 11.38
C GLY A 410 30.24 -12.81 11.74
N ALA A 411 31.13 -12.39 10.86
CA ALA A 411 31.68 -11.04 10.90
C ALA A 411 31.27 -10.38 9.59
N TYR A 412 30.88 -9.11 9.60
CA TYR A 412 31.31 -8.08 8.64
C TYR A 412 30.35 -6.88 8.59
N ASN A 413 30.97 -5.73 8.33
CA ASN A 413 30.43 -4.48 7.79
C ASN A 413 29.42 -3.66 8.59
N ALA A 414 29.20 -3.96 9.87
CA ALA A 414 28.48 -3.08 10.78
C ALA A 414 29.46 -2.23 11.62
N GLN A 415 29.71 -0.97 11.25
CA GLN A 415 30.48 -0.04 12.09
C GLN A 415 29.52 0.82 12.91
N TYR A 416 29.54 0.67 14.24
CA TYR A 416 28.83 1.61 15.11
C TYR A 416 29.55 2.96 15.08
N ASP A 417 28.85 4.01 14.64
CA ASP A 417 29.32 5.39 14.82
C ASP A 417 28.89 5.88 16.22
N PRO A 418 29.83 6.05 17.18
CA PRO A 418 29.48 6.48 18.52
C PRO A 418 29.09 7.96 18.61
N TRP A 419 29.29 8.76 17.55
CA TRP A 419 28.87 10.16 17.51
C TRP A 419 27.43 10.32 17.04
N ASP A 420 27.01 9.55 16.04
CA ASP A 420 25.67 9.61 15.46
C ASP A 420 24.74 8.49 15.98
N GLN A 421 25.28 7.56 16.78
CA GLN A 421 24.57 6.40 17.35
C GLN A 421 23.87 5.52 16.31
N THR A 422 24.42 5.47 15.12
CA THR A 422 23.95 4.69 13.97
C THR A 422 24.88 3.51 13.72
N TRP A 423 24.35 2.49 13.08
CA TRP A 423 25.13 1.38 12.57
C TRP A 423 25.29 1.55 11.06
N ILE A 424 26.52 1.70 10.62
CA ILE A 424 26.85 1.70 9.21
C ILE A 424 26.84 0.24 8.78
N ILE A 425 25.85 -0.22 8.01
CA ILE A 425 25.81 -1.59 7.48
C ILE A 425 26.12 -1.50 5.99
N GLU A 426 27.21 -2.15 5.58
CA GLU A 426 27.58 -2.21 4.16
C GLU A 426 27.08 -3.53 3.57
N TYR A 427 26.23 -3.43 2.54
CA TYR A 427 25.69 -4.57 1.81
C TYR A 427 25.49 -4.23 0.32
N TRP A 428 25.30 -5.26 -0.50
CA TRP A 428 25.21 -5.13 -1.96
C TRP A 428 23.80 -4.70 -2.38
N ALA A 429 23.69 -3.67 -3.23
CA ALA A 429 22.42 -3.12 -3.69
C ALA A 429 22.41 -2.96 -5.23
N PRO A 430 21.24 -3.05 -5.89
CA PRO A 430 21.18 -3.20 -7.35
C PRO A 430 21.66 -1.95 -8.12
N ARG A 431 22.51 -2.18 -9.13
CA ARG A 431 23.03 -1.15 -10.05
C ARG A 431 22.10 -0.85 -11.24
N VAL A 432 20.81 -1.10 -11.07
CA VAL A 432 19.77 -0.75 -12.04
C VAL A 432 18.99 0.45 -11.49
N PRO A 433 18.61 1.45 -12.31
CA PRO A 433 17.73 2.51 -11.84
C PRO A 433 16.39 1.91 -11.40
N GLY A 434 15.98 2.18 -10.16
CA GLY A 434 14.78 1.56 -9.61
C GLY A 434 14.61 1.82 -8.12
N LYS A 435 13.49 1.34 -7.57
CA LYS A 435 13.21 1.36 -6.14
C LYS A 435 13.33 -0.04 -5.58
N TYR A 436 14.02 -0.15 -4.45
CA TYR A 436 14.37 -1.43 -3.87
C TYR A 436 14.07 -1.46 -2.38
N ARG A 437 13.88 -2.67 -1.87
CA ARG A 437 13.74 -2.97 -0.44
C ARG A 437 14.70 -4.10 -0.07
N THR A 438 15.51 -3.93 0.95
CA THR A 438 16.38 -4.99 1.49
C THR A 438 15.95 -5.40 2.89
N GLU A 439 15.65 -6.68 3.09
CA GLU A 439 15.48 -7.34 4.39
C GLU A 439 16.85 -7.82 4.91
N ILE A 440 17.19 -7.48 6.15
CA ILE A 440 18.45 -7.81 6.83
C ILE A 440 18.15 -8.73 8.01
N THR A 441 18.51 -10.01 7.98
CA THR A 441 18.23 -11.00 9.03
C THR A 441 19.48 -11.35 9.85
N LEU A 442 19.49 -11.09 11.15
CA LEU A 442 20.46 -11.62 12.12
C LEU A 442 19.91 -12.91 12.75
N TYR A 443 20.66 -14.01 12.68
CA TYR A 443 20.27 -15.31 13.24
C TYR A 443 21.46 -16.05 13.85
N CYS A 444 21.23 -17.04 14.72
CA CYS A 444 22.29 -17.92 15.21
C CYS A 444 22.19 -19.32 14.59
N SER A 445 23.28 -19.80 13.99
CA SER A 445 23.38 -21.13 13.38
C SER A 445 23.76 -22.24 14.38
N MET A 446 24.12 -21.87 15.62
CA MET A 446 24.55 -22.80 16.66
C MET A 446 23.45 -23.14 17.67
N SER A 447 23.69 -24.11 18.56
CA SER A 447 22.75 -24.45 19.63
C SER A 447 22.48 -23.26 20.57
N PRO A 448 21.28 -23.11 21.17
CA PRO A 448 20.95 -21.98 22.05
C PRO A 448 21.98 -21.70 23.16
N SER A 449 22.61 -22.73 23.73
CA SER A 449 23.63 -22.55 24.77
C SER A 449 24.97 -21.96 24.30
N ALA A 450 25.24 -21.95 23.00
CA ALA A 450 26.42 -21.33 22.39
C ALA A 450 26.16 -19.85 22.05
N CYS A 451 24.94 -19.52 21.63
CA CYS A 451 24.54 -18.17 21.22
C CYS A 451 24.23 -17.23 22.41
N ASP A 452 23.77 -17.80 23.54
CA ASP A 452 23.24 -17.09 24.72
C ASP A 452 24.34 -16.55 25.67
N THR A 453 25.56 -16.36 25.17
CA THR A 453 26.69 -15.80 25.94
C THR A 453 26.72 -14.27 25.90
N ASN A 454 26.16 -13.65 24.85
CA ASN A 454 26.24 -12.20 24.60
C ASN A 454 24.95 -11.56 24.02
N PHE A 455 24.03 -12.35 23.44
CA PHE A 455 22.79 -11.88 22.80
C PHE A 455 21.70 -12.99 22.83
N PRO A 456 20.39 -12.69 22.84
CA PRO A 456 19.33 -13.71 22.88
C PRO A 456 19.27 -14.49 21.56
N TYR A 457 19.11 -15.83 21.57
CA TYR A 457 19.09 -16.72 20.38
C TYR A 457 18.04 -16.41 19.30
N GLU A 458 17.14 -15.46 19.52
CA GLU A 458 16.04 -15.18 18.58
C GLU A 458 16.58 -14.63 17.24
N GLU A 459 15.86 -14.91 16.16
CA GLU A 459 16.11 -14.34 14.84
C GLU A 459 15.54 -12.91 14.78
N TYR A 460 16.33 -11.96 14.28
CA TYR A 460 15.98 -10.55 14.17
C TYR A 460 16.05 -10.11 12.71
N LYS A 461 15.08 -9.33 12.22
CA LYS A 461 15.04 -8.87 10.83
C LYS A 461 15.11 -7.34 10.75
N GLN A 462 15.55 -6.75 9.64
CA GLN A 462 15.56 -5.31 9.37
C GLN A 462 15.30 -4.95 7.90
N GLU A 463 14.19 -4.30 7.55
CA GLU A 463 13.96 -3.76 6.20
C GLU A 463 14.53 -2.35 6.01
N VAL A 464 15.10 -2.09 4.83
CA VAL A 464 15.60 -0.79 4.35
C VAL A 464 15.15 -0.57 2.92
N SER A 465 14.54 0.57 2.61
CA SER A 465 14.18 0.96 1.23
C SER A 465 15.15 1.99 0.66
N PHE A 466 15.44 1.92 -0.63
CA PHE A 466 16.29 2.88 -1.34
C PHE A 466 15.97 3.00 -2.83
N THR A 467 16.17 4.20 -3.37
CA THR A 467 16.15 4.48 -4.80
C THR A 467 17.58 4.41 -5.33
N SER A 468 17.79 3.56 -6.32
CA SER A 468 19.01 3.53 -7.11
C SER A 468 18.84 4.43 -8.34
N SER A 469 19.79 5.34 -8.54
CA SER A 469 19.90 6.19 -9.72
C SER A 469 21.20 5.87 -10.43
N CYS A 470 21.13 5.06 -11.47
CA CYS A 470 22.29 4.54 -12.16
C CYS A 470 22.53 5.19 -13.53
N SER A 471 23.81 5.35 -13.86
CA SER A 471 24.34 5.71 -15.16
C SER A 471 25.36 4.66 -15.58
N THR A 472 25.79 4.67 -16.84
CA THR A 472 26.77 3.71 -17.38
C THR A 472 28.13 3.66 -16.68
N GLU A 473 28.46 4.65 -15.82
CA GLU A 473 29.74 4.72 -15.11
C GLU A 473 29.60 4.83 -13.57
N SER A 474 28.39 5.01 -13.04
CA SER A 474 28.17 5.14 -11.60
C SER A 474 26.70 5.08 -11.22
N CYS A 475 26.43 4.58 -10.01
CA CYS A 475 25.13 4.66 -9.36
C CYS A 475 25.20 5.56 -8.13
N THR A 476 24.15 6.34 -7.93
CA THR A 476 23.88 7.02 -6.67
C THR A 476 22.70 6.36 -6.00
N TYR A 477 22.87 5.99 -4.75
CA TYR A 477 21.82 5.38 -3.92
C TYR A 477 21.34 6.42 -2.95
N GLU A 478 20.07 6.79 -3.08
CA GLU A 478 19.39 7.61 -2.11
C GLU A 478 18.55 6.65 -1.30
N LEU A 479 18.81 6.55 0.02
CA LEU A 479 17.85 5.87 0.89
C LEU A 479 16.50 6.52 0.62
N ASP A 480 15.51 5.68 0.34
CA ASP A 480 14.15 6.15 0.40
C ASP A 480 14.05 6.53 1.87
N ASP A 481 13.81 7.81 2.14
CA ASP A 481 13.56 8.25 3.49
C ASP A 481 12.52 7.26 4.03
N ALA A 482 12.91 6.40 4.99
CA ALA A 482 11.93 5.77 5.87
C ALA A 482 11.05 6.93 6.24
N ARG A 483 9.77 6.89 5.85
CA ARG A 483 8.94 8.10 5.84
C ARG A 483 9.12 8.77 7.21
N GLY A 484 9.62 10.01 7.23
CA GLY A 484 9.91 10.74 8.47
C GLY A 484 11.22 10.42 9.20
N ASN A 485 11.57 11.25 10.17
CA ASN A 485 12.77 11.14 10.98
C ASN A 485 12.54 10.25 12.22
N TYR A 486 13.47 9.35 12.50
CA TYR A 486 13.47 8.49 13.69
C TYR A 486 13.45 9.31 15.00
N VAL A 487 12.38 9.15 15.76
CA VAL A 487 12.17 9.78 17.08
C VAL A 487 12.66 8.85 18.19
N SER A 488 12.28 7.57 18.11
CA SER A 488 12.84 6.52 18.96
C SER A 488 13.98 5.81 18.24
N ASN A 489 14.94 5.33 19.02
CA ASN A 489 16.04 4.47 18.59
C ASN A 489 16.26 3.45 19.71
N SER A 490 15.17 2.79 20.11
CA SER A 490 15.18 1.84 21.21
C SER A 490 15.42 0.45 20.65
N LYS A 491 16.10 -0.38 21.44
CA LYS A 491 16.36 -1.81 21.18
C LYS A 491 15.09 -2.66 21.24
N SER A 492 13.97 -2.01 21.50
CA SER A 492 12.69 -2.59 21.85
C SER A 492 11.57 -1.71 21.34
N SER A 493 10.38 -2.31 21.19
CA SER A 493 9.24 -1.61 20.60
C SER A 493 8.90 -0.30 21.34
N SER A 494 8.84 0.78 20.60
CA SER A 494 8.37 2.10 20.98
C SER A 494 6.99 2.34 20.36
N VAL A 495 6.03 2.72 21.20
CA VAL A 495 4.62 2.84 20.79
C VAL A 495 3.99 4.07 21.45
N ARG A 496 2.78 4.40 20.99
CA ARG A 496 1.91 5.42 21.56
C ARG A 496 2.57 6.78 21.61
N PRO A 497 3.00 7.30 20.44
CA PRO A 497 3.67 8.58 20.41
C PRO A 497 2.71 9.72 20.72
N GLY A 498 3.26 10.75 21.36
CA GLY A 498 2.69 12.07 21.47
C GLY A 498 3.79 13.10 21.38
N PHE A 499 3.51 14.27 20.83
CA PHE A 499 4.53 15.31 20.73
C PHE A 499 3.95 16.71 20.84
N VAL A 500 4.80 17.70 20.98
CA VAL A 500 4.42 19.12 20.90
C VAL A 500 5.59 19.94 20.38
N GLN A 501 5.27 21.01 19.63
CA GLN A 501 6.23 22.05 19.32
C GLN A 501 6.13 23.17 20.36
N ARG A 502 7.24 23.44 21.04
CA ARG A 502 7.36 24.56 21.98
C ARG A 502 7.46 25.88 21.23
N SER A 503 7.06 26.95 21.89
CA SER A 503 7.12 28.35 21.44
C SER A 503 8.51 28.84 21.04
N ASN A 504 9.57 28.12 21.44
CA ASN A 504 10.95 28.37 21.02
C ASN A 504 11.38 27.59 19.77
N GLY A 505 10.47 26.82 19.16
CA GLY A 505 10.70 25.98 17.98
C GLY A 505 11.10 24.52 18.27
N GLN A 506 11.45 24.19 19.52
CA GLN A 506 11.87 22.85 19.91
C GLN A 506 10.69 21.87 19.87
N LEU A 507 10.88 20.71 19.26
CA LEU A 507 9.93 19.59 19.34
C LEU A 507 10.27 18.71 20.55
N VAL A 508 9.23 18.24 21.24
CA VAL A 508 9.34 17.32 22.37
C VAL A 508 8.39 16.16 22.13
N ALA A 509 8.93 14.95 22.12
CA ALA A 509 8.20 13.71 21.93
C ALA A 509 8.16 12.90 23.23
N VAL A 510 7.07 12.19 23.44
CA VAL A 510 6.89 11.20 24.49
C VAL A 510 6.34 9.93 23.87
N TYR A 511 6.82 8.79 24.32
CA TYR A 511 6.38 7.49 23.84
C TYR A 511 6.64 6.41 24.88
N THR A 512 5.98 5.27 24.74
CA THR A 512 6.12 4.10 25.62
C THR A 512 7.09 3.11 25.01
N GLU A 513 8.06 2.64 25.78
CA GLU A 513 9.02 1.60 25.37
C GLU A 513 8.75 0.29 26.12
N PHE A 514 8.75 -0.84 25.40
CA PHE A 514 8.66 -2.17 25.99
C PHE A 514 10.05 -2.64 26.41
N ARG A 515 10.47 -2.46 27.67
CA ARG A 515 11.82 -2.82 28.12
C ARG A 515 11.85 -4.13 28.93
N ASP A 516 13.04 -4.72 29.06
CA ASP A 516 13.29 -5.83 29.98
C ASP A 516 12.96 -5.42 31.43
N GLY A 517 11.88 -5.99 31.97
CA GLY A 517 11.36 -5.66 33.30
C GLY A 517 10.05 -4.86 33.32
N GLY A 518 9.49 -4.50 32.15
CA GLY A 518 8.15 -3.92 32.01
C GLY A 518 8.11 -2.68 31.12
N LEU A 519 6.93 -2.06 31.06
CA LEU A 519 6.73 -0.82 30.30
C LEU A 519 7.52 0.34 30.94
N ALA A 520 8.26 1.07 30.12
CA ALA A 520 8.86 2.36 30.46
C ALA A 520 8.30 3.44 29.53
N SER A 521 8.54 4.70 29.83
CA SER A 521 8.17 5.78 28.92
C SER A 521 9.28 6.81 28.85
N ALA A 522 9.56 7.23 27.64
CA ALA A 522 10.71 8.02 27.25
C ALA A 522 10.25 9.39 26.75
N VAL A 523 11.12 10.39 26.91
CA VAL A 523 10.97 11.72 26.34
C VAL A 523 12.20 12.04 25.51
N SER A 524 11.98 12.41 24.26
CA SER A 524 13.01 12.83 23.31
C SER A 524 12.76 14.27 22.84
N HIS A 525 13.82 14.94 22.39
CA HIS A 525 13.77 16.35 21.98
C HIS A 525 14.47 16.55 20.64
N SER A 526 13.94 17.45 19.83
CA SER A 526 14.59 17.95 18.61
C SER A 526 14.68 19.47 18.63
N ASP A 527 15.88 19.99 18.34
CA ASP A 527 16.16 21.44 18.28
C ASP A 527 16.15 21.98 16.83
N ASP A 528 15.95 21.11 15.83
CA ASP A 528 16.16 21.40 14.41
C ASP A 528 14.95 21.09 13.51
N GLY A 529 13.74 21.10 14.10
CA GLY A 529 12.50 20.85 13.36
C GLY A 529 12.29 19.36 13.05
N GLY A 530 12.72 18.49 13.95
CA GLY A 530 12.45 17.06 13.88
C GLY A 530 13.45 16.27 13.05
N LYS A 531 14.47 16.92 12.49
CA LYS A 531 15.51 16.27 11.68
C LYS A 531 16.42 15.38 12.53
N THR A 532 16.75 15.82 13.73
CA THR A 532 17.51 15.02 14.70
C THR A 532 16.85 15.00 16.06
N TRP A 533 16.88 13.84 16.70
CA TRP A 533 16.28 13.59 18.01
C TRP A 533 17.34 13.15 19.02
N LYS A 534 17.33 13.77 20.20
CA LYS A 534 18.29 13.50 21.28
C LYS A 534 18.02 12.16 21.96
N VAL A 535 19.05 11.64 22.63
CA VAL A 535 18.91 10.44 23.49
C VAL A 535 17.76 10.62 24.48
N PRO A 536 16.81 9.67 24.53
CA PRO A 536 15.64 9.80 25.37
C PRO A 536 15.98 9.75 26.86
N THR A 537 15.16 10.43 27.66
CA THR A 537 15.19 10.37 29.12
C THR A 537 13.91 9.77 29.67
N ASP A 538 14.01 8.99 30.74
CA ASP A 538 12.85 8.32 31.34
C ASP A 538 11.92 9.28 32.07
N LEU A 539 10.62 9.07 31.88
CA LEU A 539 9.58 9.65 32.72
C LEU A 539 9.60 9.04 34.13
N PRO A 540 9.11 9.77 35.14
CA PRO A 540 9.05 9.27 36.52
C PRO A 540 8.11 8.07 36.71
N ALA A 541 7.32 7.72 35.69
CA ALA A 541 6.47 6.55 35.67
C ALA A 541 6.12 6.16 34.21
N PRO A 542 5.77 4.88 33.97
CA PRO A 542 5.25 4.46 32.69
C PRO A 542 3.94 5.17 32.37
N VAL A 543 3.82 5.62 31.13
CA VAL A 543 2.62 6.14 30.51
C VAL A 543 1.86 4.96 29.93
N HIS A 544 0.62 4.80 30.35
CA HIS A 544 -0.32 3.88 29.74
C HIS A 544 -1.37 4.68 28.96
N GLY A 545 -1.73 4.21 27.78
CA GLY A 545 -2.51 5.01 26.82
C GLY A 545 -1.63 6.01 26.09
N GLU A 546 -2.26 6.91 25.34
CA GLU A 546 -1.62 7.64 24.26
C GLU A 546 -1.57 9.13 24.62
N PRO A 547 -0.37 9.68 24.88
CA PRO A 547 -0.24 10.99 25.48
C PRO A 547 -0.58 12.12 24.49
N ASN A 548 -1.57 12.93 24.81
CA ASN A 548 -1.84 14.18 24.10
C ASN A 548 -1.12 15.35 24.79
N MET A 549 -0.02 15.82 24.21
CA MET A 549 0.82 16.87 24.80
C MET A 549 0.44 18.26 24.31
N ILE A 550 0.51 19.23 25.22
CA ILE A 550 0.35 20.66 24.95
C ILE A 550 1.48 21.46 25.60
N GLU A 551 1.79 22.62 25.03
CA GLU A 551 2.51 23.67 25.74
C GLU A 551 1.48 24.69 26.22
N THR A 552 1.45 24.93 27.53
CA THR A 552 0.58 25.96 28.10
C THR A 552 1.06 27.36 27.71
N SER A 553 0.18 28.35 27.81
CA SER A 553 0.51 29.77 27.65
C SER A 553 1.62 30.27 28.59
N GLY A 554 1.94 29.51 29.66
CA GLY A 554 3.05 29.77 30.57
C GLY A 554 4.39 29.12 30.19
N GLY A 555 4.45 28.37 29.08
CA GLY A 555 5.64 27.63 28.61
C GLY A 555 5.87 26.28 29.29
N THR A 556 4.93 25.83 30.13
CA THR A 556 4.97 24.50 30.76
C THR A 556 4.38 23.47 29.80
N LEU A 557 5.10 22.38 29.56
CA LEU A 557 4.62 21.21 28.84
C LEU A 557 3.73 20.38 29.74
N MET A 558 2.60 19.88 29.22
CA MET A 558 1.67 19.05 29.95
C MET A 558 1.07 17.97 29.05
N PHE A 559 0.83 16.78 29.61
CA PHE A 559 0.01 15.76 28.97
C PHE A 559 -0.69 14.88 30.02
N LEU A 560 -1.74 14.18 29.60
CA LEU A 560 -2.43 13.18 30.40
C LEU A 560 -2.03 11.77 30.00
N ALA A 561 -1.99 10.89 30.99
CA ALA A 561 -1.73 9.48 30.80
C ALA A 561 -2.35 8.66 31.94
N MET A 562 -2.56 7.37 31.69
CA MET A 562 -2.91 6.43 32.76
C MET A 562 -1.65 6.00 33.52
N CYS A 563 -1.79 5.84 34.82
CA CYS A 563 -0.66 5.89 35.75
C CYS A 563 -0.31 4.57 36.46
N SER A 564 -1.30 3.66 36.51
CA SER A 564 -1.30 2.28 37.01
C SER A 564 -2.72 1.99 37.50
N GLY A 565 -3.42 1.05 36.87
CA GLY A 565 -4.85 0.84 37.14
C GLY A 565 -5.73 1.94 36.53
N LEU A 566 -6.89 2.16 37.14
CA LEU A 566 -8.01 2.96 36.61
C LEU A 566 -7.90 4.47 36.97
N ASP A 567 -6.70 5.04 36.92
CA ASP A 567 -6.43 6.42 37.35
C ASP A 567 -5.82 7.27 36.24
N ILE A 568 -6.31 8.51 36.09
CA ILE A 568 -5.75 9.54 35.19
C ILE A 568 -4.69 10.36 35.93
N CYS A 569 -3.52 10.52 35.32
CA CYS A 569 -2.46 11.39 35.78
C CYS A 569 -2.17 12.53 34.82
N LEU A 570 -1.74 13.63 35.41
CA LEU A 570 -1.11 14.75 34.74
C LEU A 570 0.40 14.64 34.89
N PHE A 571 1.10 14.75 33.77
CA PHE A 571 2.54 14.95 33.70
C PHE A 571 2.82 16.39 33.28
N ASP A 572 3.76 17.04 33.95
CA ASP A 572 4.10 18.44 33.66
C ASP A 572 5.61 18.69 33.74
N SER A 573 6.12 19.56 32.86
CA SER A 573 7.53 19.94 32.84
C SER A 573 7.73 21.38 32.37
N GLY A 574 8.59 22.13 33.05
CA GLY A 574 8.97 23.48 32.63
C GLY A 574 10.16 23.51 31.67
N ASP A 575 11.05 22.53 31.75
CA ASP A 575 12.27 22.45 30.94
C ASP A 575 12.16 21.42 29.81
N GLY A 576 11.20 20.50 29.88
CA GLY A 576 11.04 19.35 28.96
C GLY A 576 11.83 18.11 29.40
N VAL A 577 12.68 18.24 30.42
CA VAL A 577 13.61 17.19 30.86
C VAL A 577 13.20 16.63 32.21
N THR A 578 12.83 17.51 33.14
CA THR A 578 12.40 17.13 34.48
C THR A 578 10.88 17.11 34.53
N TRP A 579 10.32 15.92 34.70
CA TRP A 579 8.87 15.71 34.69
C TRP A 579 8.31 15.49 36.08
N GLY A 580 7.29 16.27 36.42
CA GLY A 580 6.37 16.05 37.53
C GLY A 580 5.28 15.05 37.15
N ARG A 581 4.72 14.38 38.16
CA ARG A 581 3.55 13.50 38.04
C ARG A 581 2.56 13.83 39.15
N ARG A 582 1.28 14.01 38.81
CA ARG A 582 0.17 14.19 39.75
C ARG A 582 -1.01 13.31 39.35
N ASN A 583 -1.54 12.54 40.30
CA ASN A 583 -2.75 11.73 40.08
C ASN A 583 -4.00 12.62 40.23
N LEU A 584 -4.77 12.79 39.17
CA LEU A 584 -5.94 13.68 39.19
C LEU A 584 -7.11 13.07 39.95
N THR A 585 -7.35 11.76 39.82
CA THR A 585 -8.46 11.06 40.49
C THR A 585 -8.29 10.99 42.01
N GLN A 586 -7.05 11.05 42.52
CA GLN A 586 -6.77 10.94 43.96
C GLN A 586 -6.40 12.27 44.63
N ASN A 587 -5.77 13.20 43.90
CA ASN A 587 -5.20 14.41 44.50
C ASN A 587 -5.99 15.70 44.22
N THR A 588 -7.14 15.60 43.54
CA THR A 588 -7.94 16.77 43.14
C THR A 588 -9.44 16.54 43.43
N SER A 589 -10.29 17.53 43.11
CA SER A 589 -11.75 17.37 43.20
C SER A 589 -12.34 16.59 42.01
N PHE A 590 -11.51 16.04 41.13
CA PHE A 590 -11.97 15.31 39.95
C PHE A 590 -12.76 14.07 40.36
N ALA A 591 -14.06 14.08 40.04
CA ALA A 591 -14.97 12.97 40.23
C ALA A 591 -15.40 12.49 38.84
N PRO A 592 -14.80 11.41 38.30
CA PRO A 592 -14.98 11.02 36.90
C PRO A 592 -16.39 10.51 36.57
N CYS A 593 -17.12 9.98 37.56
CA CYS A 593 -18.49 9.54 37.35
C CYS A 593 -19.47 10.44 38.12
N PRO A 594 -20.36 11.17 37.42
CA PRO A 594 -21.44 11.91 38.04
C PRO A 594 -22.67 11.04 38.40
N GLU A 595 -22.71 9.78 37.95
CA GLU A 595 -23.85 8.87 38.09
C GLU A 595 -23.72 7.92 39.30
N ALA A 596 -24.86 7.43 39.81
CA ALA A 596 -24.93 6.69 41.07
C ALA A 596 -24.43 5.23 40.99
N ASP A 597 -24.29 4.66 39.79
CA ASP A 597 -24.08 3.21 39.57
C ASP A 597 -22.67 2.83 39.02
N CYS A 598 -21.70 3.74 39.01
CA CYS A 598 -20.33 3.45 38.57
C CYS A 598 -19.52 2.64 39.60
N SER A 599 -19.80 1.34 39.71
CA SER A 599 -19.13 0.41 40.63
C SER A 599 -17.91 -0.32 40.04
N GLN A 600 -17.65 -0.20 38.73
CA GLN A 600 -16.46 -0.70 38.03
C GLN A 600 -15.99 0.38 37.05
N GLN A 601 -14.92 1.09 37.40
CA GLN A 601 -14.53 2.34 36.72
C GLN A 601 -13.39 2.14 35.75
N ASP A 602 -13.59 1.46 34.62
CA ASP A 602 -12.56 1.46 33.58
C ASP A 602 -12.54 2.84 32.90
N ILE A 603 -11.76 3.77 33.45
CA ILE A 603 -11.56 5.12 32.90
C ILE A 603 -10.26 5.17 32.10
N THR A 604 -10.32 5.81 30.94
CA THR A 604 -9.14 6.11 30.11
C THR A 604 -9.15 7.56 29.69
N SER A 605 -7.98 8.21 29.72
CA SER A 605 -7.82 9.59 29.28
C SER A 605 -8.00 9.72 27.76
N GLY A 606 -8.66 10.80 27.33
CA GLY A 606 -8.65 11.25 25.94
C GLY A 606 -7.64 12.38 25.74
N SER A 607 -8.12 13.61 25.58
CA SER A 607 -7.33 14.81 25.25
C SER A 607 -7.23 15.80 26.42
N LEU A 608 -6.20 16.64 26.40
CA LEU A 608 -6.01 17.78 27.29
C LEU A 608 -5.91 19.06 26.45
N THR A 609 -6.80 20.01 26.68
CA THR A 609 -6.83 21.28 25.94
C THR A 609 -6.74 22.44 26.93
N GLN A 610 -5.81 23.38 26.70
CA GLN A 610 -5.88 24.68 27.36
C GLN A 610 -6.72 25.62 26.51
N LEU A 611 -7.76 26.19 27.11
CA LEU A 611 -8.68 27.10 26.43
C LEU A 611 -8.10 28.51 26.30
N SER A 612 -8.71 29.30 25.43
CA SER A 612 -8.43 30.72 25.21
C SER A 612 -8.46 31.57 26.49
N ASP A 613 -9.26 31.18 27.49
CA ASP A 613 -9.34 31.83 28.81
C ASP A 613 -8.38 31.26 29.87
N SER A 614 -7.38 30.48 29.42
CA SER A 614 -6.35 29.82 30.25
C SER A 614 -6.84 28.73 31.18
N SER A 615 -8.14 28.37 31.16
CA SER A 615 -8.63 27.17 31.83
C SER A 615 -8.30 25.91 31.03
N TYR A 616 -8.50 24.75 31.64
CA TYR A 616 -8.15 23.44 31.09
C TYR A 616 -9.39 22.59 30.95
N VAL A 617 -9.45 21.84 29.86
CA VAL A 617 -10.49 20.85 29.60
C VAL A 617 -9.84 19.51 29.36
N ILE A 618 -10.44 18.47 29.92
CA ILE A 618 -10.03 17.10 29.67
C ILE A 618 -11.22 16.32 29.12
N THR A 619 -10.94 15.46 28.14
CA THR A 619 -11.88 14.44 27.68
C THR A 619 -11.41 13.08 28.18
N TYR A 620 -12.35 12.17 28.39
CA TYR A 620 -12.08 10.80 28.79
C TYR A 620 -13.26 9.91 28.42
N TYR A 621 -13.04 8.62 28.37
CA TYR A 621 -14.13 7.65 28.27
C TYR A 621 -14.15 6.74 29.48
N LEU A 622 -15.36 6.33 29.87
CA LEU A 622 -15.63 5.58 31.08
C LEU A 622 -16.61 4.45 30.76
N ARG A 623 -16.29 3.24 31.21
CA ARG A 623 -17.24 2.14 31.22
C ARG A 623 -18.31 2.35 32.30
N VAL A 624 -19.58 2.40 31.91
CA VAL A 624 -20.74 2.51 32.80
C VAL A 624 -21.70 1.36 32.51
N GLY A 625 -21.59 0.30 33.31
CA GLY A 625 -22.32 -0.95 33.04
C GLY A 625 -21.74 -1.67 31.80
N ASP A 626 -22.58 -1.87 30.79
CA ASP A 626 -22.20 -2.51 29.51
C ASP A 626 -21.80 -1.50 28.42
N ASP A 627 -22.00 -0.21 28.68
CA ASP A 627 -21.70 0.88 27.77
C ASP A 627 -20.35 1.53 28.09
N ILE A 628 -19.73 2.15 27.08
CA ILE A 628 -18.54 2.98 27.22
C ILE A 628 -18.87 4.35 26.68
N ASP A 629 -18.83 5.33 27.56
CA ASP A 629 -19.33 6.68 27.32
C ASP A 629 -18.21 7.72 27.36
N VAL A 630 -18.33 8.72 26.51
CA VAL A 630 -17.40 9.85 26.43
C VAL A 630 -17.89 10.99 27.33
N TYR A 631 -16.96 11.55 28.10
CA TYR A 631 -17.19 12.65 29.02
C TYR A 631 -16.17 13.78 28.81
N VAL A 632 -16.58 14.98 29.19
CA VAL A 632 -15.74 16.18 29.24
C VAL A 632 -15.86 16.88 30.59
N THR A 633 -14.77 17.42 31.10
CA THR A 633 -14.80 18.28 32.29
C THR A 633 -13.75 19.38 32.23
N ARG A 634 -13.98 20.46 32.99
CA ARG A 634 -13.19 21.69 32.95
C ARG A 634 -12.63 22.04 34.34
N SER A 635 -11.44 22.63 34.36
CA SER A 635 -10.81 23.18 35.56
C SER A 635 -10.07 24.48 35.26
N ALA A 636 -10.14 25.45 36.16
CA ALA A 636 -9.36 26.68 36.04
C ALA A 636 -7.90 26.54 36.52
N ASP A 637 -7.61 25.53 37.35
CA ASP A 637 -6.37 25.42 38.11
C ASP A 637 -5.79 23.99 38.19
N LEU A 638 -6.39 23.04 37.48
CA LEU A 638 -6.06 21.61 37.51
C LEU A 638 -6.18 20.98 38.92
N GLN A 639 -6.98 21.59 39.79
CA GLN A 639 -7.25 21.14 41.16
C GLN A 639 -8.75 21.05 41.42
N ASN A 640 -9.50 22.04 40.96
CA ASN A 640 -10.93 22.15 41.12
C ASN A 640 -11.60 21.91 39.77
N TRP A 641 -12.33 20.80 39.66
CA TRP A 641 -12.98 20.33 38.44
C TRP A 641 -14.49 20.54 38.51
N SER A 642 -15.10 20.92 37.39
CA SER A 642 -16.55 20.96 37.23
C SER A 642 -17.14 19.55 37.23
N THR A 643 -18.46 19.47 37.41
CA THR A 643 -19.19 18.22 37.15
C THR A 643 -18.97 17.82 35.68
N PRO A 644 -18.58 16.57 35.41
CA PRO A 644 -18.43 16.11 34.04
C PRO A 644 -19.74 16.13 33.25
N ALA A 645 -19.67 16.51 31.99
CA ALA A 645 -20.76 16.41 31.03
C ALA A 645 -20.56 15.17 30.16
N LYS A 646 -21.61 14.35 30.03
CA LYS A 646 -21.65 13.23 29.08
C LYS A 646 -21.85 13.78 27.66
N VAL A 647 -21.09 13.26 26.71
CA VAL A 647 -21.09 13.71 25.31
C VAL A 647 -21.73 12.67 24.39
N SER A 648 -21.40 11.39 24.60
CA SER A 648 -21.99 10.27 23.86
C SER A 648 -23.49 10.16 24.11
N SER A 649 -24.23 9.68 23.10
CA SER A 649 -25.66 9.42 23.22
C SER A 649 -26.02 8.00 22.75
N GLY A 650 -26.94 7.36 23.48
CA GLY A 650 -27.33 5.97 23.23
C GLY A 650 -26.58 4.96 24.09
N ALA A 651 -26.87 3.67 23.84
CA ALA A 651 -26.10 2.55 24.35
C ALA A 651 -25.06 2.18 23.28
N GLY A 652 -23.81 1.96 23.68
CA GLY A 652 -22.73 1.77 22.73
C GLY A 652 -21.34 1.87 23.32
N TRP A 653 -20.36 1.63 22.47
CA TRP A 653 -18.95 1.63 22.83
C TRP A 653 -18.22 2.77 22.10
N ASP A 654 -18.04 3.88 22.82
CA ASP A 654 -17.46 5.12 22.30
C ASP A 654 -16.08 5.41 22.91
N PHE A 655 -15.07 5.64 22.07
CA PHE A 655 -13.65 5.70 22.46
C PHE A 655 -12.88 6.89 21.86
N ASP A 656 -11.67 7.10 22.36
CA ASP A 656 -10.65 8.02 21.82
C ASP A 656 -11.13 9.46 21.54
N PRO A 657 -11.72 10.14 22.55
CA PRO A 657 -12.29 11.45 22.35
C PRO A 657 -11.21 12.55 22.26
N HIS A 658 -11.27 13.38 21.22
CA HIS A 658 -10.40 14.55 21.05
C HIS A 658 -11.21 15.85 20.93
N LEU A 659 -10.84 16.88 21.69
CA LEU A 659 -11.50 18.19 21.73
C LEU A 659 -10.73 19.27 20.94
N LEU A 660 -11.47 20.09 20.21
CA LEU A 660 -11.01 21.33 19.59
C LEU A 660 -11.86 22.51 20.07
N GLU A 661 -11.21 23.57 20.57
CA GLU A 661 -11.80 24.92 20.66
C GLU A 661 -11.43 25.68 19.38
N THR A 662 -12.44 26.18 18.68
CA THR A 662 -12.25 27.00 17.47
C THR A 662 -12.03 28.46 17.82
N GLN A 663 -11.50 29.26 16.89
CA GLN A 663 -11.34 30.71 17.07
C GLN A 663 -12.68 31.45 17.29
N SER A 664 -13.81 30.89 16.86
CA SER A 664 -15.14 31.44 17.14
C SER A 664 -15.61 31.18 18.58
N GLY A 665 -14.92 30.33 19.33
CA GLY A 665 -15.28 29.89 20.68
C GLY A 665 -16.25 28.70 20.71
N ASP A 666 -16.53 28.08 19.57
CA ASP A 666 -17.29 26.83 19.52
C ASP A 666 -16.37 25.64 19.85
N PHE A 667 -16.94 24.62 20.51
CA PHE A 667 -16.27 23.36 20.83
C PHE A 667 -16.73 22.23 19.93
N TYR A 668 -15.77 21.50 19.38
CA TYR A 668 -15.98 20.28 18.61
C TYR A 668 -15.27 19.13 19.30
N LEU A 669 -15.94 17.99 19.42
CA LEU A 669 -15.36 16.77 19.99
C LEU A 669 -15.61 15.62 19.03
N VAL A 670 -14.55 14.92 18.65
CA VAL A 670 -14.65 13.69 17.85
C VAL A 670 -14.39 12.48 18.73
N PHE A 671 -15.08 11.37 18.46
CA PHE A 671 -14.85 10.06 19.08
C PHE A 671 -15.18 8.94 18.10
N VAL A 672 -14.59 7.75 18.33
CA VAL A 672 -14.90 6.54 17.57
C VAL A 672 -16.14 5.89 18.17
N SER A 673 -17.14 5.54 17.36
CA SER A 673 -18.33 4.82 17.82
C SER A 673 -18.43 3.47 17.13
N TYR A 674 -18.19 2.38 17.86
CA TYR A 674 -18.30 1.03 17.31
C TYR A 674 -19.73 0.65 16.96
N THR A 675 -20.70 1.13 17.73
CA THR A 675 -22.12 0.84 17.50
C THR A 675 -22.64 1.49 16.23
N LYS A 676 -22.10 2.66 15.87
CA LYS A 676 -22.44 3.38 14.63
C LYS A 676 -21.51 3.03 13.47
N GLN A 677 -20.42 2.30 13.72
CA GLN A 677 -19.35 2.06 12.76
C GLN A 677 -18.91 3.36 12.06
N ALA A 678 -18.58 4.37 12.87
CA ALA A 678 -18.30 5.70 12.36
C ALA A 678 -17.49 6.56 13.35
N LEU A 679 -16.87 7.61 12.82
CA LEU A 679 -16.38 8.74 13.62
C LEU A 679 -17.52 9.71 13.86
N VAL A 680 -17.82 10.00 15.12
CA VAL A 680 -18.90 10.90 15.53
C VAL A 680 -18.30 12.21 16.00
N ILE A 681 -18.84 13.32 15.48
CA ILE A 681 -18.43 14.68 15.86
C ILE A 681 -19.60 15.35 16.56
N ALA A 682 -19.41 15.66 17.84
CA ALA A 682 -20.33 16.44 18.64
C ALA A 682 -19.89 17.90 18.73
N LYS A 683 -20.86 18.82 18.73
CA LYS A 683 -20.64 20.26 18.90
C LYS A 683 -21.24 20.74 20.21
N SER A 684 -20.58 21.69 20.86
CA SER A 684 -21.09 22.40 22.03
C SER A 684 -20.69 23.87 22.02
N PRO A 685 -21.57 24.79 22.41
CA PRO A 685 -21.20 26.20 22.62
C PRO A 685 -20.64 26.49 24.01
N ASP A 686 -20.74 25.55 24.97
CA ASP A 686 -20.47 25.83 26.39
C ASP A 686 -19.83 24.67 27.19
N LEU A 687 -19.43 23.59 26.52
CA LEU A 687 -18.90 22.33 27.09
C LEU A 687 -19.89 21.54 27.95
N VAL A 688 -21.14 21.99 28.05
CA VAL A 688 -22.18 21.34 28.88
C VAL A 688 -23.26 20.75 27.98
N ASN A 689 -23.72 21.51 26.99
CA ASN A 689 -24.77 21.10 26.06
C ASN A 689 -24.14 20.58 24.78
N TRP A 690 -24.12 19.25 24.63
CA TRP A 690 -23.55 18.56 23.47
C TRP A 690 -24.64 18.09 22.51
N GLN A 691 -24.38 18.26 21.22
CA GLN A 691 -25.21 17.74 20.15
C GLN A 691 -24.32 17.01 19.15
N GLU A 692 -24.62 15.74 18.89
CA GLU A 692 -24.07 15.03 17.73
C GLU A 692 -24.44 15.79 16.46
N SER A 693 -23.41 16.26 15.77
CA SER A 693 -23.56 17.15 14.63
C SER A 693 -23.24 16.43 13.33
N TYR A 694 -22.24 15.54 13.34
CA TYR A 694 -21.78 14.83 12.13
C TYR A 694 -21.38 13.39 12.45
N THR A 695 -21.46 12.57 11.40
CA THR A 695 -20.99 11.18 11.39
C THR A 695 -20.22 10.97 10.10
N VAL A 696 -18.99 10.50 10.19
CA VAL A 696 -18.19 10.06 9.03
C VAL A 696 -18.23 8.54 9.04
N ASN A 697 -19.01 7.96 8.12
CA ASN A 697 -19.18 6.52 7.99
C ASN A 697 -17.84 5.91 7.59
N TRP A 698 -17.30 5.05 8.44
CA TRP A 698 -15.99 4.47 8.21
C TRP A 698 -15.84 3.20 9.05
N SER A 699 -15.27 2.13 8.48
CA SER A 699 -15.09 0.87 9.18
C SER A 699 -14.13 1.04 10.38
N PRO A 700 -14.60 0.91 11.63
CA PRO A 700 -13.75 1.12 12.78
C PRO A 700 -12.74 -0.03 12.92
N HIS A 701 -11.46 0.27 12.72
CA HIS A 701 -10.35 -0.59 13.11
C HIS A 701 -9.91 -0.29 14.55
N LEU A 702 -9.31 -1.28 15.22
CA LEU A 702 -8.67 -1.06 16.52
C LEU A 702 -7.50 -0.07 16.33
N HIS A 703 -7.33 0.88 17.27
CA HIS A 703 -6.26 1.90 17.29
C HIS A 703 -6.44 3.13 16.38
N MET A 704 -7.66 3.40 15.91
CA MET A 704 -7.98 4.67 15.23
C MET A 704 -8.01 5.84 16.22
N LYS A 705 -7.19 6.86 15.97
CA LYS A 705 -7.15 8.08 16.78
C LYS A 705 -7.60 9.29 15.98
N PRO A 706 -8.87 9.67 16.06
CA PRO A 706 -9.29 10.89 15.41
C PRO A 706 -8.68 12.11 16.11
N ARG A 707 -8.25 13.09 15.33
CA ARG A 707 -7.79 14.40 15.79
C ARG A 707 -8.56 15.49 15.09
N LEU A 708 -8.91 16.53 15.85
CA LEU A 708 -9.49 17.75 15.32
C LEU A 708 -8.48 18.87 15.45
N LEU A 709 -8.13 19.49 14.34
CA LEU A 709 -7.27 20.67 14.28
C LEU A 709 -8.03 21.81 13.57
N GLU A 710 -7.65 23.05 13.85
CA GLU A 710 -8.13 24.18 13.07
C GLU A 710 -7.12 24.54 11.97
N ILE A 711 -7.46 24.20 10.73
CA ILE A 711 -6.64 24.48 9.54
C ILE A 711 -7.34 25.58 8.73
N SER A 712 -6.61 26.63 8.40
CA SER A 712 -7.14 27.81 7.67
C SER A 712 -8.46 28.38 8.23
N GLY A 713 -8.65 28.30 9.56
CA GLY A 713 -9.84 28.82 10.25
C GLY A 713 -11.05 27.89 10.25
N LYS A 714 -10.88 26.62 9.85
CA LYS A 714 -11.93 25.60 9.82
C LYS A 714 -11.52 24.35 10.61
N PRO A 715 -12.47 23.69 11.30
CA PRO A 715 -12.25 22.35 11.83
C PRO A 715 -11.90 21.36 10.73
N ALA A 716 -10.78 20.67 10.88
CA ALA A 716 -10.33 19.56 10.07
C ALA A 716 -10.16 18.32 10.97
N LEU A 717 -10.80 17.24 10.57
CA LEU A 717 -10.70 15.91 11.14
C LEU A 717 -9.55 15.17 10.45
N PHE A 718 -8.69 14.54 11.25
CA PHE A 718 -7.63 13.66 10.81
C PHE A 718 -7.82 12.30 11.46
N PHE A 719 -7.64 11.22 10.71
CA PHE A 719 -7.85 9.86 11.20
C PHE A 719 -7.13 8.84 10.32
N ALA A 720 -6.77 7.69 10.89
CA ALA A 720 -6.10 6.61 10.15
C ALA A 720 -7.06 5.44 9.90
N SER A 721 -6.84 4.70 8.82
CA SER A 721 -7.50 3.43 8.50
C SER A 721 -6.64 2.60 7.57
N SER A 722 -6.62 1.27 7.74
CA SER A 722 -6.02 0.36 6.76
C SER A 722 -4.61 0.75 6.31
N TYR A 723 -3.75 1.17 7.25
CA TYR A 723 -2.39 1.66 6.96
C TYR A 723 -2.32 3.01 6.22
N GLU A 724 -3.42 3.74 6.14
CA GLU A 724 -3.52 5.04 5.48
C GLU A 724 -3.97 6.10 6.49
N PHE A 725 -3.60 7.35 6.24
CA PHE A 725 -3.96 8.51 7.05
C PHE A 725 -4.75 9.48 6.21
N TYR A 726 -5.94 9.82 6.66
CA TYR A 726 -6.91 10.64 5.97
C TYR A 726 -7.13 11.95 6.69
N TYR A 727 -7.61 12.95 5.94
CA TYR A 727 -8.22 14.14 6.51
C TYR A 727 -9.55 14.45 5.83
N SER A 728 -10.41 15.13 6.57
CA SER A 728 -11.70 15.65 6.12
C SER A 728 -11.95 16.98 6.81
N TYR A 729 -12.61 17.94 6.18
CA TYR A 729 -12.76 19.27 6.75
C TYR A 729 -14.19 19.79 6.70
N LEU A 730 -14.52 20.65 7.66
CA LEU A 730 -15.84 21.28 7.72
C LEU A 730 -15.99 22.29 6.57
N THR A 731 -16.81 21.94 5.59
CA THR A 731 -17.12 22.75 4.43
C THR A 731 -18.07 23.91 4.79
N ALA A 732 -18.21 24.89 3.88
CA ALA A 732 -19.11 26.02 4.09
C ALA A 732 -20.60 25.63 4.16
N THR A 733 -20.98 24.47 3.61
CA THR A 733 -22.33 23.92 3.72
C THR A 733 -22.63 23.38 5.12
N GLY A 734 -21.60 23.28 5.96
CA GLY A 734 -21.69 22.74 7.30
C GLY A 734 -21.63 21.23 7.34
N ALA A 735 -21.16 20.54 6.29
CA ALA A 735 -20.82 19.11 6.33
C ALA A 735 -19.30 18.92 6.30
N PHE A 736 -18.81 17.79 6.82
CA PHE A 736 -17.41 17.40 6.59
C PHE A 736 -17.25 16.88 5.15
N SER A 737 -16.14 17.22 4.50
CA SER A 737 -15.81 16.76 3.14
C SER A 737 -15.68 15.23 3.07
N ALA A 738 -15.71 14.66 1.87
CA ALA A 738 -15.23 13.30 1.68
C ALA A 738 -13.80 13.17 2.26
N PRO A 739 -13.48 12.05 2.93
CA PRO A 739 -12.13 11.76 3.37
C PRO A 739 -11.15 11.80 2.20
N GLN A 740 -10.08 12.55 2.35
CA GLN A 740 -8.99 12.61 1.39
C GLN A 740 -7.76 11.97 2.03
N MET A 741 -7.12 11.07 1.29
CA MET A 741 -5.89 10.44 1.75
C MET A 741 -4.80 11.51 1.84
N LEU A 742 -4.16 11.57 3.00
CA LEU A 742 -2.99 12.39 3.22
C LEU A 742 -1.73 11.54 3.02
N LEU A 743 -1.72 10.30 3.53
CA LEU A 743 -0.57 9.41 3.58
C LEU A 743 -0.97 7.95 3.47
N GLU A 744 -0.10 7.15 2.87
CA GLU A 744 -0.15 5.68 2.84
C GLU A 744 0.98 5.09 3.71
N ASN A 745 0.92 3.79 3.98
CA ASN A 745 1.91 3.03 4.75
C ASN A 745 2.19 3.58 6.16
N ILE A 746 1.17 4.11 6.83
CA ILE A 746 1.20 4.55 8.23
C ILE A 746 0.42 3.54 9.08
N PRO A 747 1.10 2.57 9.71
CA PRO A 747 0.44 1.39 10.23
C PRO A 747 -0.38 1.68 11.50
N PHE A 748 0.10 2.51 12.43
CA PHE A 748 -0.61 2.68 13.71
C PHE A 748 -0.55 4.10 14.32
N GLY A 749 -1.73 4.56 14.72
CA GLY A 749 -1.91 5.59 15.75
C GLY A 749 -1.20 6.93 15.54
N PRO A 750 -1.26 7.56 14.34
CA PRO A 750 -0.63 8.85 14.11
C PRO A 750 -1.18 9.94 15.05
N GLU A 751 -0.28 10.73 15.63
CA GLU A 751 -0.55 12.01 16.26
C GLU A 751 -0.22 13.11 15.24
N VAL A 752 -1.14 14.05 15.03
CA VAL A 752 -0.92 15.19 14.14
C VAL A 752 -1.09 16.50 14.90
N LYS A 753 -0.22 17.46 14.62
CA LYS A 753 -0.33 18.84 15.13
C LYS A 753 0.04 19.85 14.07
N LYS A 754 -0.57 21.03 14.15
CA LYS A 754 -0.14 22.18 13.37
C LYS A 754 1.12 22.79 13.98
N LEU A 755 2.15 22.96 13.16
CA LEU A 755 3.42 23.61 13.51
C LEU A 755 3.33 25.13 13.35
N GLN A 756 4.29 25.85 13.94
CA GLN A 756 4.31 27.31 13.98
C GLN A 756 4.47 27.97 12.62
N ASP A 757 5.12 27.30 11.67
CA ASP A 757 5.25 27.74 10.29
C ASP A 757 3.98 27.51 9.45
N GLY A 758 2.98 26.81 10.02
CA GLY A 758 1.71 26.49 9.40
C GLY A 758 1.64 25.10 8.78
N GLN A 759 2.74 24.35 8.76
CA GLN A 759 2.79 22.95 8.32
C GLN A 759 2.12 22.02 9.33
N LEU A 760 1.93 20.76 8.95
CA LEU A 760 1.56 19.67 9.84
C LEU A 760 2.81 18.90 10.25
N GLY A 761 2.97 18.68 11.55
CA GLY A 761 3.86 17.65 12.08
C GLY A 761 3.04 16.41 12.32
N ILE A 762 3.54 15.25 11.89
CA ILE A 762 2.87 13.97 12.08
C ILE A 762 3.87 13.03 12.72
N MET A 763 3.44 12.36 13.79
CA MET A 763 4.24 11.39 14.50
C MET A 763 3.48 10.08 14.61
N TYR A 764 4.08 8.98 14.16
CA TYR A 764 3.39 7.69 14.05
C TYR A 764 4.30 6.54 14.43
N GLU A 765 3.66 5.41 14.70
CA GLU A 765 4.34 4.14 14.85
C GLU A 765 4.55 3.54 13.46
N MET A 766 5.73 2.99 13.22
CA MET A 766 6.03 2.16 12.06
C MET A 766 6.58 0.82 12.56
N ASP A 767 6.07 -0.27 12.00
CA ASP A 767 6.65 -1.58 12.23
C ASP A 767 7.92 -1.67 11.41
N LEU A 768 9.06 -1.69 12.10
CA LEU A 768 10.32 -2.10 11.55
C LEU A 768 10.64 -3.45 12.18
N ASN A 769 10.19 -4.52 11.52
CA ASN A 769 10.70 -5.87 11.74
C ASN A 769 10.40 -6.45 13.12
N ASN A 770 9.11 -6.58 13.40
CA ASN A 770 8.59 -6.98 14.72
C ASN A 770 9.04 -6.07 15.88
N GLN A 771 9.68 -4.95 15.59
CA GLN A 771 9.91 -3.85 16.51
C GLN A 771 9.17 -2.61 16.02
N ARG A 772 8.28 -2.07 16.84
CA ARG A 772 7.67 -0.78 16.55
C ARG A 772 8.63 0.34 16.88
N ASP A 773 8.74 1.32 16.01
CA ASP A 773 9.46 2.56 16.28
C ASP A 773 8.61 3.79 15.94
N ILE A 774 9.03 4.94 16.46
CA ILE A 774 8.33 6.21 16.31
C ILE A 774 9.05 7.08 15.28
N PHE A 775 8.28 7.58 14.32
CA PHE A 775 8.73 8.44 13.24
C PHE A 775 8.06 9.80 13.32
N PHE A 776 8.74 10.83 12.79
CA PHE A 776 8.21 12.18 12.69
C PHE A 776 8.44 12.77 11.30
N GLU A 777 7.37 13.22 10.65
CA GLU A 777 7.44 13.92 9.37
C GLU A 777 6.77 15.31 9.46
N GLU A 778 7.20 16.21 8.59
CA GLU A 778 6.54 17.49 8.36
C GLU A 778 5.90 17.47 6.97
N LEU A 779 4.64 17.88 6.89
CA LEU A 779 3.90 17.97 5.63
C LEU A 779 3.28 19.35 5.44
N PRO A 780 3.09 19.78 4.18
CA PRO A 780 2.23 20.91 3.89
C PRO A 780 0.85 20.72 4.50
N ALA A 781 0.31 21.76 5.15
CA ALA A 781 -1.07 21.71 5.59
C ALA A 781 -2.02 21.67 4.38
N PRO A 782 -3.03 20.79 4.38
CA PRO A 782 -3.94 20.67 3.25
C PRO A 782 -4.72 21.96 3.03
N ALA A 783 -5.03 22.24 1.77
CA ALA A 783 -5.92 23.34 1.42
C ALA A 783 -7.36 23.00 1.82
N VAL A 784 -8.01 23.88 2.58
CA VAL A 784 -9.32 23.63 3.20
C VAL A 784 -10.45 24.41 2.51
N ASP A 785 -10.18 24.90 1.28
CA ASP A 785 -11.13 25.69 0.47
C ASP A 785 -10.76 25.66 -1.02
N PHE A 786 -11.73 25.24 -1.84
CA PHE A 786 -12.06 25.79 -3.16
C PHE A 786 -13.49 26.31 -3.13
#